data_AF-A0AAW1CRG5-F1
#
_entry.id   AF-A0AAW1CRG5-F1
#
_cell.length_a   1.000
_cell.length_b   1.000
_cell.length_c   1.000
_cell.angle_alpha   90.00
_cell.angle_beta   90.00
_cell.angle_gamma   90.00
#
_symmetry.space_group_name_H-M   'P 1'
#
loop_
_entity.id
_entity.type
_entity.pdbx_description
1 polymer ?
#
loop_
_entity_poly.entity_id
_entity_poly.type
_entity_poly.pdbx_seq_one_letter_code
_entity_poly.pdbx_strand_id
1 'polypeptide(L)'
;MFHQKCGDHVRLSNRNRTATRTASEFNFGLVFSNEPLLDDQLFQIRIDKKIDSWIGSLEIGITTCDPHTLSFPSSATDLRNGTWVLSGKSILKDGRTLLEAYPLNLDRITEGELIGVLKTRAGELEFFFNGVSQGIAADNIPEKVFAVINVYGKVNQVTVVPHKNAMECIGGDLNDGITQCNSANLVPSLETELTVAPGRRGSANGSGDVPQPQERLRFHERTGSLVKLSCNGRSAERLRPLDEFNNAVVMSKKPLVSDTLFEIRIDRLVEKWSGSIEVGVTTHDPATVDFPATMTNMRSGTIMMSGCGILTNGKGTNREYGEFNLDRLTVGDRIGMMRKSSGDLHYFINGLDQGVAASRVPQVVWAVVDLYGMTVKVTIVDRDEREEQNLITRRNTVLRENIQNSINEISEDEVDDSLVFHPNCGSHAAVINNGRTAHRPNALDDFNNAVVLTNRPLKINEVFEVRIDKMVTKWAGSIEIGVTSHSPTDLEYPSTMTNVRSGTWIMTGNGVMHNGTSVIDDYGQNLDKLQAGDRVGVVIRRGGSLHFLVNGEDQGEAGTGLPPKLHAVIDLYGQATQATIVSHCPSCSPVSPTVPRPLPGMLGSSCSLDGTQALHQQLSSEIHFHSVHGRNARLINGGRTASRPRAMVDFNDAVVITNRPLRRGEMFSVIIEKIVDRWSGSIEAGVTAIKPDDLELPGTMTDLDHDTWMLSGFAVMKDGVMVTHGYPLDLDKTKVGNVIGLRRHDDTSLHFYLDGVDQGEACRGLPPSVYPVIDLYGQCAQVSIVSNAESLAETEDSVISSICAPQVEHAEAESSRILDQSESTVLPTQLYLHKWHEVFGKAIKVDETGRATRSADIPSGGLLFSSMPLVDSELFEICLIGYTRHWAGSLVFGVTSYVPSSAETSLPVSVAAIRDVTRYIQGGDLMQNDEILKSRYCQSLDWLRPGNRLGVKRWHDSSLHFYIDGIDLGSAGYNLPKKLYVVVELFGSTIGIAIVSKGEAGRGDAPLALPDIESAYDRATEEDAEESKRNEDLDKSIEDGELLSEIHDLEVNHICFPSDLNFPFYLKEINK
;
A
#
# COMPACT_ATOMS: atom_id res chain seq x y z
N MET A 1 1.26 -10.86 36.21
CA MET A 1 1.00 -9.46 35.79
C MET A 1 2.34 -8.81 35.50
N PHE A 2 2.37 -7.72 34.71
CA PHE A 2 3.57 -6.92 34.55
C PHE A 2 3.79 -6.00 35.76
N HIS A 3 5.05 -5.73 36.05
CA HIS A 3 5.50 -4.76 37.06
C HIS A 3 5.09 -3.33 36.69
N GLN A 4 4.91 -2.44 37.69
CA GLN A 4 4.49 -1.04 37.43
C GLN A 4 5.56 -0.20 36.70
N LYS A 5 6.84 -0.42 37.02
CA LYS A 5 7.97 0.20 36.34
C LYS A 5 8.24 -0.60 35.05
N CYS A 6 8.16 0.07 33.90
CA CYS A 6 8.48 -0.44 32.56
C CYS A 6 9.42 0.54 31.82
N GLY A 7 9.94 0.14 30.65
CA GLY A 7 10.71 1.02 29.78
C GLY A 7 9.88 2.19 29.24
N ASP A 8 10.56 3.30 28.90
CA ASP A 8 9.95 4.62 28.71
C ASP A 8 8.91 4.68 27.59
N HIS A 9 9.05 3.80 26.58
CA HIS A 9 8.13 3.73 25.45
C HIS A 9 7.02 2.69 25.62
N VAL A 10 6.87 2.09 26.81
CA VAL A 10 5.79 1.15 27.13
C VAL A 10 4.69 1.83 27.93
N ARG A 11 3.44 1.62 27.51
CA ARG A 11 2.23 1.95 28.26
C ARG A 11 1.55 0.67 28.74
N LEU A 12 1.40 0.56 30.06
CA LEU A 12 0.67 -0.54 30.70
C LEU A 12 -0.82 -0.23 30.77
N SER A 13 -1.64 -1.26 30.53
CA SER A 13 -3.10 -1.19 30.59
C SER A 13 -3.69 -2.52 31.09
N ASN A 14 -5.03 -2.62 31.12
CA ASN A 14 -5.75 -3.83 31.55
C ASN A 14 -5.37 -4.30 32.98
N ARG A 15 -5.15 -3.33 33.91
CA ARG A 15 -4.60 -3.54 35.26
C ARG A 15 -3.21 -4.22 35.22
N ASN A 16 -2.28 -3.60 34.49
CA ASN A 16 -0.90 -4.08 34.26
C ASN A 16 -0.84 -5.53 33.76
N ARG A 17 -1.76 -5.88 32.86
CA ARG A 17 -1.72 -7.16 32.14
C ARG A 17 -1.39 -7.00 30.67
N THR A 18 -1.62 -5.82 30.09
CA THR A 18 -1.34 -5.54 28.68
C THR A 18 -0.26 -4.47 28.58
N ALA A 19 0.85 -4.77 27.91
CA ALA A 19 1.95 -3.86 27.64
C ALA A 19 1.92 -3.46 26.16
N THR A 20 1.98 -2.15 25.88
CA THR A 20 1.89 -1.59 24.52
C THR A 20 3.04 -0.62 24.30
N ARG A 21 3.87 -0.85 23.27
CA ARG A 21 4.92 0.10 22.88
C ARG A 21 4.34 1.26 22.06
N THR A 22 4.89 2.46 22.20
CA THR A 22 4.58 3.61 21.32
C THR A 22 4.97 3.27 19.88
N ALA A 23 4.04 3.44 18.92
CA ALA A 23 4.22 2.91 17.56
C ALA A 23 5.35 3.57 16.73
N SER A 24 5.82 4.76 17.15
CA SER A 24 6.86 5.56 16.48
C SER A 24 8.29 5.09 16.72
N GLU A 25 8.54 4.26 17.74
CA GLU A 25 9.89 3.95 18.23
C GLU A 25 10.00 2.46 18.56
N PHE A 26 11.13 1.84 18.26
CA PHE A 26 11.26 0.37 18.20
C PHE A 26 11.91 -0.30 19.42
N ASN A 27 12.59 0.48 20.25
CA ASN A 27 13.37 0.09 21.43
C ASN A 27 12.76 0.63 22.74
N PHE A 28 13.43 0.39 23.88
CA PHE A 28 12.93 0.68 25.24
C PHE A 28 11.60 -0.02 25.57
N GLY A 29 11.36 -1.20 24.97
CA GLY A 29 10.14 -1.99 25.08
C GLY A 29 10.03 -2.87 26.32
N LEU A 30 10.87 -2.68 27.35
CA LEU A 30 11.02 -3.62 28.47
C LEU A 30 9.84 -3.63 29.45
N VAL A 31 9.37 -4.83 29.78
CA VAL A 31 8.49 -5.12 30.93
C VAL A 31 8.94 -6.37 31.67
N PHE A 32 8.64 -6.41 32.97
CA PHE A 32 9.02 -7.51 33.86
C PHE A 32 7.78 -8.10 34.54
N SER A 33 7.87 -9.32 35.10
CA SER A 33 6.83 -9.82 36.01
C SER A 33 6.76 -8.96 37.29
N ASN A 34 5.56 -8.72 37.82
CA ASN A 34 5.40 -7.94 39.06
C ASN A 34 6.04 -8.63 40.28
N GLU A 35 5.93 -9.95 40.32
CA GLU A 35 6.54 -10.82 41.33
C GLU A 35 7.65 -11.66 40.68
N PRO A 36 8.59 -12.23 41.47
CA PRO A 36 9.42 -13.34 41.02
C PRO A 36 8.56 -14.51 40.56
N LEU A 37 9.09 -15.32 39.65
CA LEU A 37 8.50 -16.61 39.28
C LEU A 37 8.70 -17.62 40.41
N LEU A 38 7.63 -18.33 40.75
CA LEU A 38 7.70 -19.53 41.59
C LEU A 38 8.15 -20.73 40.75
N ASP A 39 8.64 -21.77 41.41
CA ASP A 39 9.00 -23.02 40.76
C ASP A 39 7.80 -23.64 40.02
N ASP A 40 8.06 -24.08 38.80
CA ASP A 40 7.10 -24.63 37.85
C ASP A 40 5.95 -23.67 37.47
N GLN A 41 6.08 -22.36 37.77
CA GLN A 41 5.09 -21.36 37.39
C GLN A 41 5.30 -20.87 35.95
N LEU A 42 4.37 -21.23 35.07
CA LEU A 42 4.34 -20.72 33.70
C LEU A 42 3.88 -19.25 33.66
N PHE A 43 4.79 -18.32 33.34
CA PHE A 43 4.44 -16.94 33.01
C PHE A 43 4.19 -16.84 31.51
N GLN A 44 2.92 -16.72 31.11
CA GLN A 44 2.50 -16.72 29.71
C GLN A 44 1.96 -15.37 29.24
N ILE A 45 2.39 -14.94 28.05
CA ILE A 45 1.88 -13.77 27.33
C ILE A 45 1.24 -14.19 26.00
N ARG A 46 0.27 -13.42 25.53
CA ARG A 46 -0.27 -13.46 24.16
C ARG A 46 0.33 -12.32 23.36
N ILE A 47 0.63 -12.56 22.08
CA ILE A 47 0.91 -11.49 21.12
C ILE A 47 -0.42 -10.85 20.73
N ASP A 48 -0.67 -9.60 21.11
CA ASP A 48 -1.95 -8.92 20.82
C ASP A 48 -1.90 -8.14 19.50
N LYS A 49 -0.74 -7.54 19.19
CA LYS A 49 -0.55 -6.71 18.00
C LYS A 49 0.89 -6.70 17.50
N LYS A 50 1.06 -6.79 16.18
CA LYS A 50 2.31 -6.55 15.45
C LYS A 50 2.26 -5.28 14.60
N ILE A 51 3.42 -4.79 14.18
CA ILE A 51 3.60 -3.71 13.21
C ILE A 51 4.71 -4.15 12.26
N ASP A 52 4.36 -4.52 11.03
CA ASP A 52 5.32 -5.07 10.06
C ASP A 52 6.28 -4.05 9.45
N SER A 53 6.06 -2.76 9.69
CA SER A 53 6.95 -1.64 9.31
C SER A 53 8.29 -1.63 10.06
N TRP A 54 8.48 -2.49 11.07
CA TRP A 54 9.71 -2.61 11.85
C TRP A 54 10.43 -3.93 11.57
N ILE A 55 11.74 -3.97 11.84
CA ILE A 55 12.58 -5.17 11.74
C ILE A 55 12.87 -5.71 13.16
N GLY A 56 13.15 -7.01 13.29
CA GLY A 56 13.29 -7.70 14.57
C GLY A 56 11.96 -8.18 15.16
N SER A 57 11.98 -8.91 16.28
CA SER A 57 10.80 -9.50 16.91
C SER A 57 10.86 -9.45 18.44
N LEU A 58 9.84 -9.98 19.11
CA LEU A 58 9.80 -10.14 20.57
C LEU A 58 11.09 -10.77 21.12
N GLU A 59 11.52 -10.32 22.28
CA GLU A 59 12.46 -11.05 23.13
C GLU A 59 11.77 -11.42 24.45
N ILE A 60 12.04 -12.61 24.99
CA ILE A 60 11.47 -13.07 26.27
C ILE A 60 12.48 -13.93 27.02
N GLY A 61 12.45 -13.86 28.35
CA GLY A 61 13.41 -14.57 29.20
C GLY A 61 13.16 -14.38 30.69
N ILE A 62 14.23 -14.57 31.46
CA ILE A 62 14.25 -14.38 32.92
C ILE A 62 15.50 -13.59 33.37
N THR A 63 15.41 -12.90 34.49
CA THR A 63 16.53 -12.17 35.12
C THR A 63 16.53 -12.30 36.63
N THR A 64 17.71 -12.33 37.27
CA THR A 64 17.87 -12.14 38.71
C THR A 64 17.79 -10.67 39.15
N CYS A 65 17.79 -9.70 38.22
CA CYS A 65 17.66 -8.29 38.54
C CYS A 65 16.24 -7.94 39.03
N ASP A 66 16.13 -7.20 40.13
CA ASP A 66 14.84 -6.80 40.70
C ASP A 66 14.29 -5.54 39.97
N PRO A 67 13.09 -5.59 39.37
CA PRO A 67 12.58 -4.51 38.53
C PRO A 67 12.22 -3.23 39.31
N HIS A 68 12.22 -3.27 40.65
CA HIS A 68 12.14 -2.05 41.46
C HIS A 68 13.42 -1.21 41.35
N THR A 69 14.59 -1.85 41.57
CA THR A 69 15.89 -1.18 41.68
C THR A 69 16.66 -1.08 40.37
N LEU A 70 16.39 -1.96 39.40
CA LEU A 70 17.01 -1.98 38.08
C LEU A 70 16.75 -0.67 37.30
N SER A 71 17.78 -0.12 36.67
CA SER A 71 17.64 0.85 35.57
C SER A 71 17.52 0.10 34.25
N PHE A 72 16.59 0.48 33.39
CA PHE A 72 16.24 -0.31 32.21
C PHE A 72 17.09 0.08 30.98
N PRO A 73 17.82 -0.87 30.35
CA PRO A 73 18.49 -0.62 29.08
C PRO A 73 17.49 -0.57 27.91
N SER A 74 17.98 -0.21 26.73
CA SER A 74 17.20 -0.12 25.49
C SER A 74 16.69 -1.48 24.96
N SER A 75 17.29 -2.61 25.37
CA SER A 75 16.98 -3.97 24.92
C SER A 75 17.14 -5.02 26.02
N ALA A 76 16.45 -6.17 25.94
CA ALA A 76 16.63 -7.26 26.93
C ALA A 76 17.99 -7.95 26.76
N THR A 77 18.53 -7.99 25.53
CA THR A 77 19.90 -8.41 25.24
C THR A 77 20.97 -7.61 25.95
N ASP A 78 20.67 -6.40 26.44
CA ASP A 78 21.63 -5.52 27.13
C ASP A 78 21.60 -5.64 28.66
N LEU A 79 20.70 -6.48 29.18
CA LEU A 79 20.74 -6.89 30.57
C LEU A 79 21.95 -7.79 30.85
N ARG A 80 22.46 -7.71 32.08
CA ARG A 80 23.63 -8.45 32.59
C ARG A 80 23.25 -9.09 33.93
N ASN A 81 24.23 -9.59 34.67
CA ASN A 81 24.12 -10.02 36.07
C ASN A 81 23.02 -11.07 36.32
N GLY A 82 23.04 -12.17 35.55
CA GLY A 82 22.13 -13.31 35.69
C GLY A 82 20.85 -13.11 34.88
N THR A 83 20.99 -12.79 33.60
CA THR A 83 19.85 -12.64 32.67
C THR A 83 19.96 -13.62 31.51
N TRP A 84 18.89 -14.39 31.25
CA TRP A 84 18.76 -15.35 30.15
C TRP A 84 17.60 -14.96 29.25
N VAL A 85 17.84 -14.81 27.94
CA VAL A 85 16.84 -14.30 26.98
C VAL A 85 16.86 -15.12 25.70
N LEU A 86 15.68 -15.52 25.21
CA LEU A 86 15.47 -15.98 23.84
C LEU A 86 15.24 -14.76 22.95
N SER A 87 16.05 -14.60 21.90
CA SER A 87 15.91 -13.57 20.85
C SER A 87 16.12 -14.23 19.49
N GLY A 88 15.13 -14.09 18.59
CA GLY A 88 15.05 -14.91 17.36
C GLY A 88 15.00 -16.41 17.69
N LYS A 89 16.08 -17.15 17.41
CA LYS A 89 16.31 -18.55 17.81
C LYS A 89 17.37 -18.74 18.91
N SER A 90 18.06 -17.67 19.29
CA SER A 90 19.26 -17.77 20.14
C SER A 90 18.87 -17.62 21.61
N ILE A 91 19.38 -18.50 22.46
CA ILE A 91 19.41 -18.27 23.91
C ILE A 91 20.69 -17.49 24.21
N LEU A 92 20.55 -16.32 24.81
CA LEU A 92 21.66 -15.51 25.32
C LEU A 92 21.68 -15.54 26.84
N LYS A 93 22.87 -15.59 27.43
CA LYS A 93 23.11 -15.34 28.86
C LYS A 93 23.99 -14.10 29.00
N ASP A 94 23.52 -13.10 29.74
CA ASP A 94 24.21 -11.83 30.00
C ASP A 94 24.72 -11.13 28.71
N GLY A 95 23.93 -11.20 27.64
CA GLY A 95 24.23 -10.65 26.31
C GLY A 95 25.15 -11.51 25.43
N ARG A 96 25.56 -12.71 25.87
CA ARG A 96 26.39 -13.64 25.09
C ARG A 96 25.58 -14.87 24.69
N THR A 97 25.69 -15.32 23.45
CA THR A 97 24.99 -16.53 23.00
C THR A 97 25.44 -17.77 23.78
N LEU A 98 24.48 -18.46 24.37
CA LEU A 98 24.62 -19.75 25.06
C LEU A 98 24.22 -20.92 24.14
N LEU A 99 23.21 -20.70 23.29
CA LEU A 99 22.74 -21.65 22.28
C LEU A 99 22.25 -20.89 21.04
N GLU A 100 22.78 -21.20 19.86
CA GLU A 100 22.45 -20.50 18.59
C GLU A 100 21.16 -20.97 17.92
N ALA A 101 20.67 -22.17 18.27
CA ALA A 101 19.61 -22.85 17.54
C ALA A 101 18.63 -23.57 18.48
N TYR A 102 17.89 -22.79 19.29
CA TYR A 102 16.77 -23.31 20.07
C TYR A 102 15.55 -23.62 19.14
N PRO A 103 14.67 -24.58 19.48
CA PRO A 103 13.57 -24.98 18.59
C PRO A 103 12.54 -23.86 18.32
N LEU A 104 12.27 -23.02 19.32
CA LEU A 104 11.36 -21.88 19.20
C LEU A 104 12.03 -20.72 18.46
N ASN A 105 11.38 -20.23 17.40
CA ASN A 105 11.81 -19.03 16.69
C ASN A 105 10.81 -17.86 16.89
N LEU A 106 11.22 -16.86 17.67
CA LEU A 106 10.43 -15.66 17.94
C LEU A 106 10.20 -14.76 16.71
N ASP A 107 11.01 -14.87 15.66
CA ASP A 107 10.79 -14.10 14.42
C ASP A 107 9.53 -14.55 13.66
N ARG A 108 9.08 -15.79 13.89
CA ARG A 108 7.97 -16.43 13.17
C ARG A 108 6.62 -16.34 13.90
N ILE A 109 6.57 -15.77 15.10
CA ILE A 109 5.35 -15.72 15.92
C ILE A 109 4.30 -14.76 15.32
N THR A 110 3.03 -15.14 15.41
CA THR A 110 1.89 -14.41 14.84
C THR A 110 0.96 -13.85 15.92
N GLU A 111 0.08 -12.90 15.53
CA GLU A 111 -0.91 -12.34 16.46
C GLU A 111 -1.87 -13.43 16.96
N GLY A 112 -2.17 -13.39 18.26
CA GLY A 112 -2.99 -14.37 18.97
C GLY A 112 -2.21 -15.55 19.57
N GLU A 113 -0.96 -15.78 19.18
CA GLU A 113 -0.14 -16.89 19.73
C GLU A 113 0.34 -16.61 21.16
N LEU A 114 0.54 -17.69 21.91
CA LEU A 114 0.96 -17.67 23.32
C LEU A 114 2.44 -18.06 23.46
N ILE A 115 3.24 -17.18 24.04
CA ILE A 115 4.63 -17.46 24.42
C ILE A 115 4.70 -17.48 25.94
N GLY A 116 5.31 -18.51 26.53
CA GLY A 116 5.50 -18.63 27.96
C GLY A 116 6.94 -18.91 28.34
N VAL A 117 7.28 -18.53 29.58
CA VAL A 117 8.57 -18.82 30.21
C VAL A 117 8.32 -19.42 31.59
N LEU A 118 9.09 -20.45 31.94
CA LEU A 118 8.96 -21.22 33.17
C LEU A 118 10.36 -21.55 33.72
N LYS A 119 10.49 -21.51 35.05
CA LYS A 119 11.66 -22.00 35.78
C LYS A 119 11.26 -23.27 36.53
N THR A 120 11.94 -24.39 36.27
CA THR A 120 11.62 -25.67 36.95
C THR A 120 12.16 -25.65 38.39
N ARG A 121 11.57 -26.48 39.25
CA ARG A 121 12.10 -26.79 40.60
C ARG A 121 13.52 -27.37 40.62
N ALA A 122 14.05 -27.82 39.48
CA ALA A 122 15.43 -28.31 39.35
C ALA A 122 16.42 -27.20 38.94
N GLY A 123 15.94 -25.98 38.70
CA GLY A 123 16.76 -24.85 38.26
C GLY A 123 17.00 -24.86 36.75
N GLU A 124 16.04 -25.32 35.95
CA GLU A 124 16.10 -25.26 34.48
C GLU A 124 15.17 -24.16 33.95
N LEU A 125 15.53 -23.57 32.81
CA LEU A 125 14.71 -22.62 32.07
C LEU A 125 14.03 -23.33 30.90
N GLU A 126 12.70 -23.25 30.81
CA GLU A 126 11.93 -23.72 29.65
C GLU A 126 11.09 -22.60 29.03
N PHE A 127 10.96 -22.62 27.70
CA PHE A 127 10.00 -21.79 26.98
C PHE A 127 8.85 -22.64 26.44
N PHE A 128 7.67 -22.06 26.38
CA PHE A 128 6.44 -22.71 25.94
C PHE A 128 5.83 -21.97 24.75
N PHE A 129 5.43 -22.70 23.72
CA PHE A 129 4.72 -22.17 22.56
C PHE A 129 3.31 -22.76 22.51
N ASN A 130 2.28 -21.92 22.58
CA ASN A 130 0.87 -22.32 22.60
C ASN A 130 0.53 -23.42 23.63
N GLY A 131 1.25 -23.44 24.76
CA GLY A 131 1.08 -24.42 25.84
C GLY A 131 1.98 -25.66 25.76
N VAL A 132 2.80 -25.80 24.72
CA VAL A 132 3.73 -26.93 24.53
C VAL A 132 5.16 -26.49 24.90
N SER A 133 5.82 -27.18 25.82
CA SER A 133 7.25 -26.96 26.13
C SER A 133 8.11 -27.16 24.89
N GLN A 134 9.11 -26.31 24.74
CA GLN A 134 10.10 -26.33 23.64
C GLN A 134 11.45 -26.92 24.10
N GLY A 135 11.48 -27.52 25.30
CA GLY A 135 12.66 -28.13 25.91
C GLY A 135 13.51 -27.17 26.74
N ILE A 136 14.49 -27.72 27.47
CA ILE A 136 15.39 -26.95 28.34
C ILE A 136 16.26 -26.00 27.49
N ALA A 137 16.24 -24.72 27.84
CA ALA A 137 17.00 -23.65 27.21
C ALA A 137 18.30 -23.28 27.97
N ALA A 138 18.30 -23.46 29.28
CA ALA A 138 19.46 -23.27 30.16
C ALA A 138 19.27 -24.00 31.49
N ASP A 139 20.37 -24.30 32.18
CA ASP A 139 20.39 -24.92 33.51
C ASP A 139 20.95 -23.94 34.57
N ASN A 140 21.03 -24.41 35.82
CA ASN A 140 21.60 -23.69 36.97
C ASN A 140 20.98 -22.30 37.19
N ILE A 141 19.66 -22.18 36.99
CA ILE A 141 18.88 -20.97 37.19
C ILE A 141 18.70 -20.68 38.70
N PRO A 142 19.07 -19.48 39.21
CA PRO A 142 18.92 -19.10 40.61
C PRO A 142 17.49 -19.14 41.15
N GLU A 143 17.34 -19.21 42.47
CA GLU A 143 16.04 -19.36 43.13
C GLU A 143 15.04 -18.25 42.78
N LYS A 144 15.43 -16.98 42.96
CA LYS A 144 14.60 -15.80 42.70
C LYS A 144 14.93 -15.20 41.33
N VAL A 145 14.05 -15.39 40.36
CA VAL A 145 14.11 -14.74 39.03
C VAL A 145 12.77 -14.10 38.67
N PHE A 146 12.80 -13.02 37.90
CA PHE A 146 11.63 -12.37 37.30
C PHE A 146 11.57 -12.72 35.80
N ALA A 147 10.37 -12.83 35.22
CA ALA A 147 10.25 -12.86 33.76
C ALA A 147 10.60 -11.47 33.19
N VAL A 148 11.30 -11.44 32.06
CA VAL A 148 11.57 -10.22 31.27
C VAL A 148 11.08 -10.40 29.85
N ILE A 149 10.45 -9.35 29.31
CA ILE A 149 9.90 -9.30 27.96
C ILE A 149 10.30 -7.97 27.32
N ASN A 150 10.85 -8.00 26.11
CA ASN A 150 11.10 -6.82 25.30
C ASN A 150 10.05 -6.75 24.18
N VAL A 151 9.14 -5.78 24.26
CA VAL A 151 8.09 -5.53 23.26
C VAL A 151 8.73 -4.82 22.05
N TYR A 152 9.59 -5.52 21.33
CA TYR A 152 10.55 -4.97 20.35
C TYR A 152 10.16 -5.24 18.89
N GLY A 153 10.72 -4.43 17.98
CA GLY A 153 10.69 -4.66 16.54
C GLY A 153 9.27 -4.80 15.99
N LYS A 154 8.95 -5.95 15.40
CA LYS A 154 7.61 -6.25 14.88
C LYS A 154 6.53 -6.43 15.93
N VAL A 155 6.83 -6.68 17.21
CA VAL A 155 5.79 -6.84 18.24
C VAL A 155 5.54 -5.51 18.95
N ASN A 156 4.27 -5.09 18.99
CA ASN A 156 3.85 -3.79 19.50
C ASN A 156 2.96 -3.89 20.76
N GLN A 157 2.22 -4.98 20.94
CA GLN A 157 1.38 -5.20 22.12
C GLN A 157 1.37 -6.67 22.56
N VAL A 158 1.45 -6.89 23.88
CA VAL A 158 1.38 -8.22 24.51
C VAL A 158 0.56 -8.22 25.80
N THR A 159 -0.14 -9.32 26.08
CA THR A 159 -0.99 -9.47 27.29
C THR A 159 -0.67 -10.73 28.09
N VAL A 160 -0.39 -10.58 29.39
CA VAL A 160 -0.28 -11.70 30.34
C VAL A 160 -1.61 -12.45 30.43
N VAL A 161 -1.59 -13.74 30.12
CA VAL A 161 -2.78 -14.61 30.18
C VAL A 161 -2.89 -15.23 31.57
N PRO A 162 -4.06 -15.16 32.24
CA PRO A 162 -4.27 -15.84 33.51
C PRO A 162 -4.44 -17.35 33.30
N HIS A 163 -3.62 -18.14 33.99
CA HIS A 163 -3.70 -19.60 33.98
C HIS A 163 -5.07 -20.06 34.53
N LYS A 164 -5.82 -20.86 33.75
CA LYS A 164 -6.86 -21.74 34.30
C LYS A 164 -6.21 -23.05 34.68
N ASN A 165 -6.56 -23.65 35.82
CA ASN A 165 -5.92 -24.88 36.30
C ASN A 165 -6.05 -26.00 35.24
N ALA A 166 -4.91 -26.41 34.69
CA ALA A 166 -4.79 -27.58 33.81
C ALA A 166 -4.18 -28.72 34.63
N MET A 167 -5.04 -29.56 35.21
CA MET A 167 -4.63 -30.78 35.91
C MET A 167 -5.53 -31.95 35.50
N GLU A 168 -5.48 -32.28 34.21
CA GLU A 168 -5.93 -33.56 33.66
C GLU A 168 -5.18 -33.83 32.35
N CYS A 169 -5.01 -35.12 32.00
CA CYS A 169 -4.36 -35.63 30.77
C CYS A 169 -2.81 -35.72 30.70
N ILE A 170 -2.15 -36.37 31.68
CA ILE A 170 -0.98 -37.23 31.39
C ILE A 170 -1.10 -38.58 32.13
N GLY A 171 -1.48 -39.65 31.40
CA GLY A 171 -1.31 -41.07 31.76
C GLY A 171 -2.29 -41.70 32.78
N GLY A 172 -2.65 -42.99 32.61
CA GLY A 172 -3.33 -43.75 33.68
C GLY A 172 -4.33 -44.89 33.36
N ASP A 173 -4.12 -45.69 32.30
CA ASP A 173 -4.59 -47.09 32.10
C ASP A 173 -5.87 -47.70 32.75
N LEU A 174 -6.63 -48.40 31.87
CA LEU A 174 -7.34 -49.70 32.04
C LEU A 174 -8.69 -49.86 32.80
N ASN A 175 -9.61 -50.50 32.04
CA ASN A 175 -10.64 -51.49 32.42
C ASN A 175 -12.08 -51.11 32.83
N ASP A 176 -12.98 -52.03 32.45
CA ASP A 176 -14.37 -52.32 32.86
C ASP A 176 -15.45 -51.21 32.89
N GLY A 177 -16.28 -51.21 31.83
CA GLY A 177 -17.51 -52.00 31.88
C GLY A 177 -18.75 -51.43 32.60
N ILE A 178 -19.74 -51.01 31.80
CA ILE A 178 -21.21 -51.08 32.03
C ILE A 178 -21.74 -50.46 33.35
N THR A 179 -22.53 -49.38 33.25
CA THR A 179 -23.93 -49.31 33.76
C THR A 179 -24.66 -48.08 33.18
N GLN A 180 -25.99 -48.12 33.18
CA GLN A 180 -26.90 -47.16 32.53
C GLN A 180 -27.60 -46.24 33.57
N CYS A 181 -28.32 -45.23 33.06
CA CYS A 181 -29.48 -44.52 33.64
C CYS A 181 -29.29 -43.27 34.55
N ASN A 182 -29.61 -42.12 33.94
CA ASN A 182 -30.74 -41.23 34.27
C ASN A 182 -30.82 -40.37 35.56
N SER A 183 -31.43 -39.18 35.33
CA SER A 183 -32.33 -38.41 36.22
C SER A 183 -31.75 -37.25 37.07
N ALA A 184 -31.69 -36.09 36.40
CA ALA A 184 -32.48 -34.89 36.72
C ALA A 184 -32.29 -34.14 38.07
N ASN A 185 -31.91 -32.86 37.97
CA ASN A 185 -32.48 -31.65 38.63
C ASN A 185 -31.58 -30.45 38.24
N LEU A 186 -32.02 -29.21 38.02
CA LEU A 186 -33.36 -28.59 37.92
C LEU A 186 -33.22 -27.30 37.09
N VAL A 187 -34.16 -27.00 36.17
CA VAL A 187 -34.28 -25.68 35.51
C VAL A 187 -35.76 -25.37 35.27
N PRO A 188 -36.26 -24.21 35.70
CA PRO A 188 -36.89 -23.23 34.79
C PRO A 188 -36.15 -21.88 34.84
N SER A 189 -36.07 -21.02 33.80
CA SER A 189 -37.08 -20.57 32.82
C SER A 189 -38.12 -19.60 33.44
N LEU A 190 -38.67 -18.60 32.73
CA LEU A 190 -38.66 -18.32 31.28
C LEU A 190 -38.72 -16.78 31.02
N GLU A 191 -38.66 -16.35 29.75
CA GLU A 191 -39.01 -14.99 29.32
C GLU A 191 -40.48 -14.61 29.59
N THR A 192 -40.86 -13.37 29.27
CA THR A 192 -42.26 -12.93 29.16
C THR A 192 -42.55 -12.43 27.75
N GLU A 193 -43.10 -13.30 26.91
CA GLU A 193 -43.95 -12.87 25.78
C GLU A 193 -45.40 -12.73 26.24
N LEU A 194 -46.15 -11.83 25.59
CA LEU A 194 -47.59 -11.67 25.77
C LEU A 194 -48.32 -12.12 24.49
N THR A 195 -48.99 -13.27 24.58
CA THR A 195 -49.68 -13.93 23.45
C THR A 195 -51.16 -13.57 23.37
N VAL A 196 -51.70 -13.53 22.15
CA VAL A 196 -53.15 -13.59 21.86
C VAL A 196 -53.40 -14.61 20.73
N ALA A 197 -54.55 -15.28 20.80
CA ALA A 197 -54.83 -16.56 20.12
C ALA A 197 -55.23 -16.47 18.62
N PRO A 198 -55.12 -17.57 17.85
CA PRO A 198 -55.40 -17.59 16.41
C PRO A 198 -56.90 -17.73 16.05
N GLY A 199 -57.28 -17.19 14.88
CA GLY A 199 -58.64 -17.31 14.33
C GLY A 199 -58.65 -17.39 12.78
N ARG A 200 -59.53 -18.22 12.21
CA ARG A 200 -59.68 -18.40 10.75
C ARG A 200 -60.52 -17.27 10.11
N ARG A 201 -60.04 -16.70 8.98
CA ARG A 201 -60.71 -16.66 7.64
C ARG A 201 -60.16 -15.52 6.74
N GLY A 202 -60.02 -15.82 5.44
CA GLY A 202 -60.44 -14.88 4.38
C GLY A 202 -59.37 -14.08 3.62
N SER A 203 -59.10 -14.51 2.38
CA SER A 203 -58.87 -13.70 1.17
C SER A 203 -57.79 -12.59 1.07
N ALA A 204 -56.98 -12.79 0.02
CA ALA A 204 -56.56 -11.80 -1.00
C ALA A 204 -55.35 -10.88 -0.77
N ASN A 205 -54.33 -11.16 -1.60
CA ASN A 205 -53.46 -10.23 -2.35
C ASN A 205 -52.54 -9.24 -1.61
N GLY A 206 -51.24 -9.40 -1.87
CA GLY A 206 -50.36 -8.25 -2.14
C GLY A 206 -49.27 -7.96 -1.11
N SER A 207 -48.22 -8.79 -1.07
CA SER A 207 -46.95 -8.44 -0.42
C SER A 207 -45.79 -8.67 -1.40
N GLY A 208 -45.10 -7.59 -1.78
CA GLY A 208 -43.81 -7.67 -2.44
C GLY A 208 -42.73 -8.14 -1.46
N ASP A 209 -41.78 -8.93 -1.94
CA ASP A 209 -40.76 -9.55 -1.09
C ASP A 209 -39.67 -8.56 -0.66
N VAL A 210 -39.15 -8.71 0.55
CA VAL A 210 -38.07 -7.85 1.10
C VAL A 210 -36.86 -8.74 1.38
N PRO A 211 -35.75 -8.61 0.63
CA PRO A 211 -34.62 -9.52 0.77
C PRO A 211 -34.00 -9.51 2.17
N GLN A 212 -33.80 -10.69 2.75
CA GLN A 212 -33.00 -10.85 3.96
C GLN A 212 -31.50 -10.64 3.66
N PRO A 213 -30.69 -10.13 4.61
CA PRO A 213 -29.25 -9.99 4.42
C PRO A 213 -28.57 -11.34 4.17
N GLN A 214 -27.85 -11.48 3.05
CA GLN A 214 -27.11 -12.70 2.75
C GLN A 214 -25.90 -12.87 3.69
N GLU A 215 -25.84 -14.01 4.38
CA GLU A 215 -24.69 -14.37 5.21
C GLU A 215 -23.49 -14.75 4.32
N ARG A 216 -22.40 -13.96 4.41
CA ARG A 216 -21.18 -14.09 3.59
C ARG A 216 -20.59 -15.51 3.60
N LEU A 217 -20.12 -15.96 2.43
CA LEU A 217 -19.58 -17.31 2.19
C LEU A 217 -18.41 -17.67 3.12
N ARG A 218 -18.35 -18.91 3.59
CA ARG A 218 -17.34 -19.43 4.54
C ARG A 218 -17.03 -20.90 4.25
N PHE A 219 -15.90 -21.38 4.73
CA PHE A 219 -15.62 -22.80 4.92
C PHE A 219 -16.36 -23.35 6.15
N HIS A 220 -16.64 -24.65 6.15
CA HIS A 220 -17.23 -25.39 7.25
C HIS A 220 -16.22 -25.62 8.39
N GLU A 221 -16.69 -25.74 9.64
CA GLU A 221 -15.84 -25.84 10.83
C GLU A 221 -15.24 -27.24 11.04
N ARG A 222 -15.86 -28.30 10.50
CA ARG A 222 -15.17 -29.60 10.28
C ARG A 222 -14.37 -29.55 8.98
N THR A 223 -13.13 -30.02 9.04
CA THR A 223 -12.14 -30.04 7.96
C THR A 223 -11.29 -31.32 8.01
N GLY A 224 -10.38 -31.50 7.06
CA GLY A 224 -9.26 -32.43 7.18
C GLY A 224 -8.36 -32.11 8.38
N SER A 225 -7.59 -33.11 8.82
CA SER A 225 -6.83 -33.08 10.08
C SER A 225 -5.67 -32.08 10.11
N LEU A 226 -5.17 -31.63 8.94
CA LEU A 226 -4.08 -30.65 8.83
C LEU A 226 -4.55 -29.29 8.30
N VAL A 227 -5.75 -28.84 8.67
CA VAL A 227 -6.23 -27.48 8.35
C VAL A 227 -6.26 -26.59 9.59
N LYS A 228 -5.76 -25.35 9.44
CA LYS A 228 -6.06 -24.20 10.30
C LYS A 228 -6.97 -23.26 9.52
N LEU A 229 -8.20 -23.04 10.01
CA LEU A 229 -9.07 -21.99 9.48
C LEU A 229 -8.72 -20.64 10.11
N SER A 230 -8.73 -19.58 9.32
CA SER A 230 -8.53 -18.20 9.78
C SER A 230 -9.53 -17.22 9.14
N CYS A 231 -9.40 -15.94 9.47
CA CYS A 231 -10.22 -14.86 8.91
C CYS A 231 -11.73 -15.11 9.04
N ASN A 232 -12.18 -15.58 10.21
CA ASN A 232 -13.58 -15.92 10.52
C ASN A 232 -14.14 -17.10 9.67
N GLY A 233 -13.29 -18.10 9.39
CA GLY A 233 -13.66 -19.27 8.58
C GLY A 233 -13.67 -18.99 7.08
N ARG A 234 -12.88 -18.02 6.61
CA ARG A 234 -12.82 -17.62 5.19
C ARG A 234 -11.49 -17.95 4.52
N SER A 235 -10.44 -18.16 5.31
CA SER A 235 -9.15 -18.67 4.82
C SER A 235 -8.90 -20.05 5.38
N ALA A 236 -8.30 -20.92 4.57
CA ALA A 236 -7.86 -22.25 4.96
C ALA A 236 -6.36 -22.36 4.74
N GLU A 237 -5.62 -22.83 5.74
CA GLU A 237 -4.17 -22.94 5.73
C GLU A 237 -3.73 -24.35 6.15
N ARG A 238 -2.88 -24.99 5.35
CA ARG A 238 -2.36 -26.33 5.59
C ARG A 238 -1.25 -26.31 6.64
N LEU A 239 -1.43 -27.12 7.67
CA LEU A 239 -0.46 -27.35 8.73
C LEU A 239 0.65 -28.29 8.25
N ARG A 240 1.86 -28.13 8.80
CA ARG A 240 3.07 -28.90 8.45
C ARG A 240 3.33 -29.00 6.92
N PRO A 241 3.37 -27.86 6.19
CA PRO A 241 3.47 -27.86 4.72
C PRO A 241 4.77 -28.45 4.16
N LEU A 242 5.80 -28.58 4.98
CA LEU A 242 7.09 -29.19 4.63
C LEU A 242 7.16 -30.69 4.96
N ASP A 243 6.27 -31.23 5.80
CA ASP A 243 6.40 -32.60 6.31
C ASP A 243 5.43 -33.56 5.61
N GLU A 244 4.20 -33.08 5.38
CA GLU A 244 3.17 -33.76 4.59
C GLU A 244 2.75 -32.91 3.38
N PHE A 245 1.92 -33.46 2.51
CA PHE A 245 1.46 -32.81 1.26
C PHE A 245 -0.05 -32.90 1.05
N ASN A 246 -0.80 -33.39 2.03
CA ASN A 246 -2.23 -33.68 1.90
C ASN A 246 -2.91 -33.57 3.30
N ASN A 247 -4.00 -34.32 3.55
CA ASN A 247 -4.79 -34.28 4.79
C ASN A 247 -5.45 -32.91 5.08
N ALA A 248 -5.62 -32.07 4.06
CA ALA A 248 -5.92 -30.64 4.20
C ALA A 248 -7.15 -30.18 3.41
N VAL A 249 -8.19 -31.03 3.42
CA VAL A 249 -9.48 -30.77 2.76
C VAL A 249 -10.32 -29.76 3.54
N VAL A 250 -10.93 -28.81 2.84
CA VAL A 250 -12.01 -27.95 3.35
C VAL A 250 -13.22 -27.98 2.42
N MET A 251 -14.38 -27.61 2.96
CA MET A 251 -15.64 -27.54 2.23
C MET A 251 -16.40 -26.25 2.54
N SER A 252 -17.31 -25.81 1.68
CA SER A 252 -18.18 -24.66 1.97
C SER A 252 -19.11 -24.95 3.16
N LYS A 253 -19.41 -23.94 3.99
CA LYS A 253 -20.32 -24.08 5.16
C LYS A 253 -21.78 -24.31 4.77
N LYS A 254 -22.16 -23.90 3.56
CA LYS A 254 -23.49 -24.09 2.97
C LYS A 254 -23.35 -24.77 1.59
N PRO A 255 -24.41 -25.43 1.08
CA PRO A 255 -24.45 -25.87 -0.31
C PRO A 255 -24.27 -24.70 -1.27
N LEU A 256 -23.78 -24.98 -2.47
CA LEU A 256 -23.74 -24.03 -3.57
C LEU A 256 -25.14 -23.71 -4.06
N VAL A 257 -25.48 -22.42 -4.08
CA VAL A 257 -26.68 -21.93 -4.76
C VAL A 257 -26.43 -22.00 -6.28
N SER A 258 -27.45 -22.35 -7.06
CA SER A 258 -27.29 -22.44 -8.51
C SER A 258 -26.97 -21.08 -9.13
N ASP A 259 -26.17 -21.08 -10.19
CA ASP A 259 -25.67 -19.89 -10.90
C ASP A 259 -24.90 -18.89 -10.02
N THR A 260 -24.52 -19.28 -8.79
CA THR A 260 -23.70 -18.49 -7.87
C THR A 260 -22.26 -18.98 -7.89
N LEU A 261 -21.30 -18.05 -7.98
CA LEU A 261 -19.87 -18.36 -7.97
C LEU A 261 -19.36 -18.52 -6.52
N PHE A 262 -18.69 -19.64 -6.23
CA PHE A 262 -17.84 -19.80 -5.06
C PHE A 262 -16.38 -19.65 -5.52
N GLU A 263 -15.70 -18.59 -5.10
CA GLU A 263 -14.35 -18.27 -5.56
C GLU A 263 -13.35 -18.26 -4.40
N ILE A 264 -12.15 -18.79 -4.66
CA ILE A 264 -10.99 -18.72 -3.77
C ILE A 264 -9.81 -18.06 -4.49
N ARG A 265 -8.89 -17.48 -3.73
CA ARG A 265 -7.56 -17.05 -4.18
C ARG A 265 -6.48 -17.87 -3.49
N ILE A 266 -5.41 -18.21 -4.20
CA ILE A 266 -4.18 -18.79 -3.63
C ILE A 266 -3.40 -17.69 -2.90
N ASP A 267 -3.14 -17.87 -1.60
CA ASP A 267 -2.38 -16.92 -0.77
C ASP A 267 -0.96 -17.41 -0.42
N ARG A 268 -0.68 -18.72 -0.52
CA ARG A 268 0.67 -19.27 -0.27
C ARG A 268 0.87 -20.64 -0.92
N LEU A 269 2.01 -20.81 -1.59
CA LEU A 269 2.52 -22.09 -2.13
C LEU A 269 3.79 -22.56 -1.40
N VAL A 270 4.28 -23.76 -1.73
CA VAL A 270 5.59 -24.31 -1.33
C VAL A 270 6.13 -25.26 -2.41
N GLU A 271 7.40 -25.10 -2.79
CA GLU A 271 8.03 -25.78 -3.94
C GLU A 271 8.51 -27.22 -3.65
N LYS A 272 8.34 -27.72 -2.42
CA LYS A 272 8.83 -29.06 -2.02
C LYS A 272 8.10 -30.23 -2.73
N TRP A 273 6.88 -30.01 -3.19
CA TRP A 273 5.97 -31.06 -3.64
C TRP A 273 5.53 -30.86 -5.09
N SER A 274 5.08 -31.92 -5.74
CA SER A 274 4.53 -31.88 -7.11
C SER A 274 3.00 -31.98 -7.09
N GLY A 275 2.35 -31.27 -8.00
CA GLY A 275 0.90 -31.03 -7.99
C GLY A 275 0.55 -29.85 -7.07
N SER A 276 -0.36 -28.95 -7.47
CA SER A 276 -0.56 -27.68 -6.76
C SER A 276 -1.85 -27.56 -5.95
N ILE A 277 -3.01 -27.98 -6.45
CA ILE A 277 -4.30 -27.90 -5.72
C ILE A 277 -5.35 -28.81 -6.38
N GLU A 278 -6.31 -29.32 -5.60
CA GLU A 278 -7.52 -29.97 -6.15
C GLU A 278 -8.78 -29.22 -5.69
N VAL A 279 -9.73 -29.00 -6.60
CA VAL A 279 -10.97 -28.25 -6.31
C VAL A 279 -12.20 -28.97 -6.88
N GLY A 280 -13.32 -28.98 -6.16
CA GLY A 280 -14.44 -29.84 -6.53
C GLY A 280 -15.80 -29.48 -5.95
N VAL A 281 -16.79 -30.28 -6.32
CA VAL A 281 -18.09 -30.34 -5.64
C VAL A 281 -18.34 -31.74 -5.09
N THR A 282 -19.10 -31.81 -4.00
CA THR A 282 -19.50 -33.07 -3.38
C THR A 282 -20.95 -33.06 -2.92
N THR A 283 -21.61 -34.22 -2.97
CA THR A 283 -22.94 -34.45 -2.40
C THR A 283 -22.91 -34.85 -0.92
N HIS A 284 -21.72 -35.08 -0.35
CA HIS A 284 -21.57 -35.42 1.07
C HIS A 284 -21.71 -34.16 1.93
N ASP A 285 -22.41 -34.28 3.06
CA ASP A 285 -22.64 -33.16 3.98
C ASP A 285 -21.39 -32.94 4.86
N PRO A 286 -20.78 -31.73 4.89
CA PRO A 286 -19.57 -31.45 5.66
C PRO A 286 -19.75 -31.58 7.19
N ALA A 287 -20.99 -31.58 7.71
CA ALA A 287 -21.27 -31.88 9.11
C ALA A 287 -21.09 -33.37 9.44
N THR A 288 -21.25 -34.26 8.45
CA THR A 288 -21.22 -35.73 8.66
C THR A 288 -20.05 -36.44 8.02
N VAL A 289 -19.52 -35.96 6.89
CA VAL A 289 -18.45 -36.63 6.11
C VAL A 289 -17.19 -36.90 6.93
N ASP A 290 -16.58 -38.06 6.70
CA ASP A 290 -15.23 -38.37 7.16
C ASP A 290 -14.22 -37.90 6.11
N PHE A 291 -13.42 -36.90 6.47
CA PHE A 291 -12.50 -36.25 5.55
C PHE A 291 -11.35 -37.21 5.16
N PRO A 292 -11.20 -37.55 3.86
CA PRO A 292 -10.11 -38.38 3.39
C PRO A 292 -8.79 -37.59 3.36
N ALA A 293 -7.67 -38.30 3.18
CA ALA A 293 -6.37 -37.67 2.97
C ALA A 293 -6.32 -36.77 1.71
N THR A 294 -7.11 -37.09 0.69
CA THR A 294 -7.45 -36.20 -0.44
C THR A 294 -8.83 -36.55 -0.97
N MET A 295 -9.58 -35.57 -1.47
CA MET A 295 -10.95 -35.75 -1.99
C MET A 295 -11.02 -36.51 -3.32
N THR A 296 -9.96 -36.55 -4.12
CA THR A 296 -9.90 -37.46 -5.29
C THR A 296 -9.85 -38.94 -4.89
N ASN A 297 -9.60 -39.27 -3.61
CA ASN A 297 -9.74 -40.64 -3.11
C ASN A 297 -11.19 -41.06 -2.79
N MET A 298 -12.17 -40.15 -2.72
CA MET A 298 -13.57 -40.54 -2.56
C MET A 298 -14.08 -41.30 -3.80
N ARG A 299 -14.76 -42.44 -3.57
CA ARG A 299 -15.30 -43.30 -4.63
C ARG A 299 -16.81 -43.13 -4.88
N SER A 300 -17.41 -42.09 -4.29
CA SER A 300 -18.83 -41.75 -4.45
C SER A 300 -19.06 -40.28 -4.11
N GLY A 301 -20.06 -39.66 -4.75
CA GLY A 301 -20.55 -38.31 -4.44
C GLY A 301 -19.65 -37.14 -4.86
N THR A 302 -18.51 -37.34 -5.52
CA THR A 302 -17.52 -36.26 -5.80
C THR A 302 -17.28 -36.01 -7.28
N ILE A 303 -17.02 -34.74 -7.62
CA ILE A 303 -16.49 -34.28 -8.91
C ILE A 303 -15.37 -33.29 -8.60
N MET A 304 -14.12 -33.63 -8.94
CA MET A 304 -12.92 -32.84 -8.64
C MET A 304 -12.21 -32.46 -9.94
N MET A 305 -11.51 -31.32 -9.96
CA MET A 305 -10.45 -30.98 -10.90
C MET A 305 -9.11 -31.12 -10.20
N SER A 306 -8.14 -31.72 -10.89
CA SER A 306 -6.76 -31.94 -10.41
C SER A 306 -5.83 -31.88 -11.63
N GLY A 307 -4.80 -31.04 -11.57
CA GLY A 307 -4.03 -30.63 -12.75
C GLY A 307 -4.93 -30.03 -13.84
N CYS A 308 -4.97 -30.66 -15.02
CA CYS A 308 -5.92 -30.35 -16.12
C CYS A 308 -7.06 -31.38 -16.25
N GLY A 309 -7.18 -32.36 -15.35
CA GLY A 309 -8.15 -33.46 -15.44
C GLY A 309 -9.38 -33.27 -14.55
N ILE A 310 -10.54 -33.78 -14.98
CA ILE A 310 -11.76 -33.89 -14.16
C ILE A 310 -11.95 -35.34 -13.71
N LEU A 311 -12.05 -35.55 -12.40
CA LEU A 311 -12.27 -36.84 -11.76
C LEU A 311 -13.66 -36.91 -11.13
N THR A 312 -14.53 -37.78 -11.66
CA THR A 312 -15.82 -38.11 -11.04
C THR A 312 -15.67 -39.37 -10.19
N ASN A 313 -16.02 -39.30 -8.89
CA ASN A 313 -15.90 -40.42 -7.95
C ASN A 313 -14.49 -41.03 -7.92
N GLY A 314 -13.47 -40.18 -8.04
CA GLY A 314 -12.06 -40.58 -8.07
C GLY A 314 -11.65 -41.37 -9.32
N LYS A 315 -12.39 -41.24 -10.42
CA LYS A 315 -12.04 -41.78 -11.75
C LYS A 315 -12.01 -40.63 -12.76
N GLY A 316 -10.92 -40.51 -13.52
CA GLY A 316 -10.81 -39.51 -14.59
C GLY A 316 -11.92 -39.66 -15.63
N THR A 317 -12.76 -38.64 -15.75
CA THR A 317 -13.88 -38.53 -16.71
C THR A 317 -13.58 -37.52 -17.82
N ASN A 318 -12.74 -36.52 -17.57
CA ASN A 318 -12.01 -35.80 -18.63
C ASN A 318 -10.52 -35.77 -18.25
N ARG A 319 -9.63 -35.80 -19.25
CA ARG A 319 -8.16 -35.71 -19.07
C ARG A 319 -7.61 -34.33 -19.34
N GLU A 320 -8.25 -33.58 -20.24
CA GLU A 320 -7.84 -32.25 -20.69
C GLU A 320 -9.10 -31.37 -20.65
N TYR A 321 -9.22 -30.57 -19.59
CA TYR A 321 -10.32 -29.67 -19.31
C TYR A 321 -9.80 -28.26 -19.05
N GLY A 322 -10.38 -27.29 -19.77
CA GLY A 322 -9.91 -25.92 -19.77
C GLY A 322 -8.58 -25.75 -20.51
N GLU A 323 -8.11 -24.49 -20.56
CA GLU A 323 -6.79 -24.11 -21.07
C GLU A 323 -5.77 -24.04 -19.93
N PHE A 324 -6.24 -23.92 -18.68
CA PHE A 324 -5.43 -23.77 -17.48
C PHE A 324 -5.23 -25.11 -16.76
N ASN A 325 -3.98 -25.41 -16.42
CA ASN A 325 -3.61 -26.50 -15.52
C ASN A 325 -3.46 -25.96 -14.09
N LEU A 326 -4.19 -26.53 -13.12
CA LEU A 326 -4.10 -26.13 -11.71
C LEU A 326 -2.67 -26.21 -11.14
N ASP A 327 -1.84 -27.11 -11.66
CA ASP A 327 -0.46 -27.31 -11.23
C ASP A 327 0.50 -26.18 -11.66
N ARG A 328 0.03 -25.26 -12.52
CA ARG A 328 0.78 -24.06 -12.96
C ARG A 328 0.34 -22.77 -12.26
N LEU A 329 -0.65 -22.83 -11.36
CA LEU A 329 -1.16 -21.64 -10.68
C LEU A 329 -0.24 -21.17 -9.56
N THR A 330 -0.20 -19.86 -9.38
CA THR A 330 0.74 -19.08 -8.57
C THR A 330 0.04 -18.38 -7.39
N VAL A 331 0.80 -17.72 -6.51
CA VAL A 331 0.22 -16.91 -5.43
C VAL A 331 -0.41 -15.65 -6.02
N GLY A 332 -1.72 -15.47 -5.79
CA GLY A 332 -2.53 -14.41 -6.37
C GLY A 332 -3.62 -14.90 -7.31
N ASP A 333 -3.45 -16.09 -7.91
CA ASP A 333 -4.43 -16.66 -8.84
C ASP A 333 -5.75 -17.03 -8.15
N ARG A 334 -6.85 -16.90 -8.90
CA ARG A 334 -8.23 -17.15 -8.46
C ARG A 334 -8.83 -18.38 -9.14
N ILE A 335 -9.51 -19.19 -8.34
CA ILE A 335 -10.22 -20.41 -8.76
C ILE A 335 -11.67 -20.30 -8.31
N GLY A 336 -12.58 -20.19 -9.27
CA GLY A 336 -14.02 -20.10 -9.09
C GLY A 336 -14.75 -21.39 -9.48
N MET A 337 -15.88 -21.64 -8.82
CA MET A 337 -16.72 -22.82 -9.03
C MET A 337 -18.18 -22.45 -9.07
N MET A 338 -18.92 -22.93 -10.08
CA MET A 338 -20.36 -22.65 -10.24
C MET A 338 -21.11 -23.88 -10.73
N ARG A 339 -22.15 -24.27 -9.98
CA ARG A 339 -23.16 -25.24 -10.42
C ARG A 339 -24.29 -24.46 -11.09
N LYS A 340 -24.38 -24.48 -12.41
CA LYS A 340 -25.40 -23.73 -13.16
C LYS A 340 -26.79 -24.36 -12.99
N SER A 341 -27.87 -23.60 -13.17
CA SER A 341 -29.25 -24.08 -13.03
C SER A 341 -29.57 -25.27 -13.95
N SER A 342 -28.94 -25.34 -15.12
CA SER A 342 -28.97 -26.50 -16.05
C SER A 342 -28.52 -27.82 -15.40
N GLY A 343 -27.76 -27.76 -14.32
CA GLY A 343 -27.06 -28.90 -13.72
C GLY A 343 -25.67 -29.14 -14.30
N ASP A 344 -25.07 -28.17 -14.98
CA ASP A 344 -23.67 -28.22 -15.41
C ASP A 344 -22.76 -27.58 -14.35
N LEU A 345 -21.61 -28.21 -14.08
CA LEU A 345 -20.53 -27.63 -13.29
C LEU A 345 -19.53 -26.94 -14.21
N HIS A 346 -19.18 -25.71 -13.86
CA HIS A 346 -18.13 -24.92 -14.50
C HIS A 346 -17.09 -24.50 -13.46
N TYR A 347 -15.82 -24.53 -13.88
CA TYR A 347 -14.72 -23.87 -13.17
C TYR A 347 -14.36 -22.57 -13.87
N PHE A 348 -13.86 -21.62 -13.10
CA PHE A 348 -13.40 -20.32 -13.57
C PHE A 348 -11.97 -20.13 -13.08
N ILE A 349 -11.04 -19.76 -13.97
CA ILE A 349 -9.65 -19.46 -13.57
C ILE A 349 -9.39 -18.00 -13.90
N ASN A 350 -9.03 -17.19 -12.90
CA ASN A 350 -8.90 -15.73 -13.01
C ASN A 350 -10.12 -15.03 -13.65
N GLY A 351 -11.33 -15.59 -13.43
CA GLY A 351 -12.60 -15.12 -14.00
C GLY A 351 -12.98 -15.70 -15.36
N LEU A 352 -12.12 -16.49 -16.01
CA LEU A 352 -12.37 -17.13 -17.31
C LEU A 352 -13.07 -18.49 -17.15
N ASP A 353 -14.30 -18.61 -17.64
CA ASP A 353 -15.09 -19.87 -17.65
C ASP A 353 -14.38 -20.93 -18.52
N GLN A 354 -13.95 -22.03 -17.89
CA GLN A 354 -13.22 -23.14 -18.53
C GLN A 354 -14.14 -24.14 -19.24
N GLY A 355 -15.45 -23.86 -19.34
CA GLY A 355 -16.42 -24.73 -19.99
C GLY A 355 -17.04 -25.78 -19.07
N VAL A 356 -17.79 -26.73 -19.66
CA VAL A 356 -18.54 -27.74 -18.90
C VAL A 356 -17.61 -28.84 -18.38
N ALA A 357 -17.36 -28.88 -17.07
CA ALA A 357 -16.57 -29.93 -16.43
C ALA A 357 -17.36 -31.23 -16.25
N ALA A 358 -18.64 -31.11 -15.90
CA ALA A 358 -19.55 -32.24 -15.74
C ALA A 358 -21.01 -31.78 -15.86
N SER A 359 -21.85 -32.59 -16.50
CA SER A 359 -23.30 -32.35 -16.65
C SER A 359 -24.14 -33.25 -15.75
N ARG A 360 -25.36 -32.79 -15.42
CA ARG A 360 -26.33 -33.46 -14.52
C ARG A 360 -25.86 -33.56 -13.07
N VAL A 361 -25.10 -32.57 -12.61
CA VAL A 361 -24.68 -32.41 -11.22
C VAL A 361 -25.90 -32.17 -10.31
N PRO A 362 -26.02 -32.87 -9.17
CA PRO A 362 -27.14 -32.71 -8.24
C PRO A 362 -27.41 -31.27 -7.80
N GLN A 363 -28.62 -30.99 -7.32
CA GLN A 363 -29.01 -29.65 -6.85
C GLN A 363 -28.34 -29.27 -5.53
N VAL A 364 -28.21 -30.21 -4.60
CA VAL A 364 -27.51 -30.01 -3.33
C VAL A 364 -26.10 -30.57 -3.45
N VAL A 365 -25.13 -29.67 -3.59
CA VAL A 365 -23.70 -29.96 -3.55
C VAL A 365 -22.97 -28.86 -2.78
N TRP A 366 -21.89 -29.22 -2.10
CA TRP A 366 -20.98 -28.28 -1.44
C TRP A 366 -19.71 -28.10 -2.27
N ALA A 367 -19.09 -26.93 -2.23
CA ALA A 367 -17.74 -26.74 -2.78
C ALA A 367 -16.71 -27.45 -1.89
N VAL A 368 -15.63 -27.89 -2.52
CA VAL A 368 -14.52 -28.65 -1.94
C VAL A 368 -13.22 -27.99 -2.40
N VAL A 369 -12.29 -27.80 -1.48
CA VAL A 369 -10.92 -27.36 -1.78
C VAL A 369 -9.96 -28.26 -1.02
N ASP A 370 -9.02 -28.86 -1.73
CA ASP A 370 -7.98 -29.72 -1.16
C ASP A 370 -6.64 -29.00 -1.32
N LEU A 371 -6.01 -28.64 -0.20
CA LEU A 371 -4.73 -27.92 -0.17
C LEU A 371 -3.57 -28.90 -0.45
N TYR A 372 -3.67 -29.67 -1.53
CA TYR A 372 -2.74 -30.71 -1.92
C TYR A 372 -1.39 -30.13 -2.38
N GLY A 373 -0.31 -30.89 -2.20
CA GLY A 373 0.99 -30.62 -2.83
C GLY A 373 1.54 -29.22 -2.52
N MET A 374 1.71 -28.40 -3.56
CA MET A 374 2.29 -27.07 -3.43
C MET A 374 1.38 -26.08 -2.68
N THR A 375 0.04 -26.20 -2.73
CA THR A 375 -0.82 -25.23 -2.05
C THR A 375 -0.74 -25.36 -0.53
N VAL A 376 -0.54 -24.21 0.11
CA VAL A 376 -0.48 -24.09 1.57
C VAL A 376 -1.57 -23.20 2.11
N LYS A 377 -2.03 -22.18 1.37
CA LYS A 377 -3.10 -21.28 1.87
C LYS A 377 -4.00 -20.76 0.75
N VAL A 378 -5.30 -20.68 1.03
CA VAL A 378 -6.30 -20.02 0.19
C VAL A 378 -7.28 -19.17 1.02
N THR A 379 -7.92 -18.20 0.38
CA THR A 379 -9.00 -17.38 0.97
C THR A 379 -10.20 -17.27 0.03
N ILE A 380 -11.42 -17.42 0.56
CA ILE A 380 -12.67 -17.16 -0.17
C ILE A 380 -12.78 -15.67 -0.52
N VAL A 381 -12.97 -15.41 -1.81
CA VAL A 381 -13.23 -14.08 -2.36
C VAL A 381 -14.75 -13.87 -2.42
N ASP A 382 -15.23 -12.70 -2.01
CA ASP A 382 -16.61 -12.29 -2.34
C ASP A 382 -16.62 -11.66 -3.73
N ARG A 383 -17.65 -11.95 -4.52
CA ARG A 383 -18.06 -11.04 -5.59
C ARG A 383 -18.51 -9.71 -4.96
N ASP A 384 -17.60 -8.75 -4.91
CA ASP A 384 -17.93 -7.35 -4.64
C ASP A 384 -18.60 -6.79 -5.91
N GLU A 385 -19.76 -6.11 -5.78
CA GLU A 385 -20.52 -5.60 -6.94
C GLU A 385 -19.69 -4.62 -7.80
N ARG A 386 -18.65 -4.04 -7.19
CA ARG A 386 -17.58 -3.28 -7.86
C ARG A 386 -16.83 -4.05 -8.94
N GLU A 387 -16.53 -5.33 -8.74
CA GLU A 387 -15.89 -6.14 -9.79
C GLU A 387 -16.87 -6.46 -10.93
N GLU A 388 -18.17 -6.62 -10.66
CA GLU A 388 -19.16 -6.85 -11.72
C GLU A 388 -19.33 -5.60 -12.61
N GLN A 389 -19.33 -4.39 -12.04
CA GLN A 389 -19.35 -3.15 -12.83
C GLN A 389 -18.06 -2.97 -13.66
N ASN A 390 -16.90 -3.34 -13.11
CA ASN A 390 -15.62 -3.33 -13.83
C ASN A 390 -15.59 -4.40 -14.94
N LEU A 391 -16.16 -5.59 -14.70
CA LEU A 391 -16.28 -6.66 -15.68
C LEU A 391 -17.29 -6.32 -16.78
N ILE A 392 -18.42 -5.68 -16.49
CA ILE A 392 -19.34 -5.16 -17.51
C ILE A 392 -18.63 -4.12 -18.39
N THR A 393 -17.81 -3.25 -17.79
CA THR A 393 -17.03 -2.25 -18.53
C THR A 393 -15.96 -2.92 -19.41
N ARG A 394 -15.13 -3.83 -18.87
CA ARG A 394 -14.14 -4.61 -19.65
C ARG A 394 -14.79 -5.51 -20.71
N ARG A 395 -15.96 -6.09 -20.44
CA ARG A 395 -16.71 -6.91 -21.39
C ARG A 395 -17.31 -6.07 -22.52
N ASN A 396 -17.65 -4.81 -22.27
CA ASN A 396 -17.98 -3.85 -23.33
C ASN A 396 -16.74 -3.46 -24.16
N THR A 397 -15.53 -3.46 -23.60
CA THR A 397 -14.27 -3.33 -24.39
C THR A 397 -14.03 -4.57 -25.25
N VAL A 398 -13.99 -5.76 -24.66
CA VAL A 398 -13.70 -7.02 -25.37
C VAL A 398 -14.81 -7.41 -26.37
N LEU A 399 -16.06 -7.03 -26.14
CA LEU A 399 -17.12 -7.15 -27.16
C LEU A 399 -16.99 -6.08 -28.26
N ARG A 400 -16.47 -4.87 -27.97
CA ARG A 400 -16.14 -3.90 -29.02
C ARG A 400 -14.96 -4.36 -29.85
N GLU A 401 -13.93 -4.95 -29.25
CA GLU A 401 -12.78 -5.52 -29.98
C GLU A 401 -13.21 -6.71 -30.85
N ASN A 402 -14.02 -7.64 -30.34
CA ASN A 402 -14.53 -8.75 -31.16
C ASN A 402 -15.54 -8.30 -32.23
N ILE A 403 -16.30 -7.22 -32.01
CA ILE A 403 -17.14 -6.62 -33.06
C ILE A 403 -16.28 -5.88 -34.10
N GLN A 404 -15.19 -5.21 -33.70
CA GLN A 404 -14.25 -4.57 -34.62
C GLN A 404 -13.50 -5.60 -35.48
N ASN A 405 -13.05 -6.69 -34.87
CA ASN A 405 -12.46 -7.85 -35.56
C ASN A 405 -13.49 -8.60 -36.45
N SER A 406 -14.79 -8.35 -36.29
CA SER A 406 -15.86 -8.85 -37.16
C SER A 406 -16.29 -7.85 -38.26
N ILE A 407 -15.68 -6.66 -38.31
CA ILE A 407 -16.03 -5.57 -39.24
C ILE A 407 -14.84 -5.16 -40.13
N ASN A 408 -13.59 -5.42 -39.72
CA ASN A 408 -12.39 -5.10 -40.50
C ASN A 408 -11.99 -6.17 -41.54
N GLU A 409 -12.96 -6.82 -42.21
CA GLU A 409 -12.71 -7.31 -43.58
C GLU A 409 -12.98 -6.15 -44.53
N ILE A 410 -11.96 -5.74 -45.29
CA ILE A 410 -11.90 -4.50 -46.10
C ILE A 410 -11.73 -3.25 -45.20
N SER A 411 -10.70 -2.41 -45.35
CA SER A 411 -9.71 -2.27 -46.44
C SER A 411 -8.25 -2.42 -45.97
N GLU A 412 -7.42 -3.02 -46.81
CA GLU A 412 -5.96 -2.94 -46.71
C GLU A 412 -5.48 -1.51 -47.06
N ASP A 413 -4.89 -0.79 -46.11
CA ASP A 413 -3.71 0.09 -46.27
C ASP A 413 -3.34 0.72 -44.90
N GLU A 414 -2.09 1.17 -44.74
CA GLU A 414 -1.52 1.72 -43.48
C GLU A 414 -1.51 0.77 -42.25
N VAL A 415 -0.89 -0.41 -42.39
CA VAL A 415 -0.34 -1.17 -41.24
C VAL A 415 0.95 -0.51 -40.76
N ASP A 416 1.14 -0.38 -39.44
CA ASP A 416 2.43 0.06 -38.87
C ASP A 416 3.52 -0.97 -39.18
N ASP A 417 4.44 -0.58 -40.08
CA ASP A 417 5.53 -1.42 -40.57
C ASP A 417 6.73 -1.50 -39.60
N SER A 418 6.57 -0.99 -38.37
CA SER A 418 7.63 -0.93 -37.36
C SER A 418 8.15 -2.32 -36.97
N LEU A 419 9.48 -2.44 -36.97
CA LEU A 419 10.19 -3.62 -36.48
C LEU A 419 10.44 -3.47 -34.98
N VAL A 420 9.76 -4.28 -34.19
CA VAL A 420 9.85 -4.31 -32.72
C VAL A 420 9.97 -5.77 -32.23
N PHE A 421 10.19 -6.00 -30.94
CA PHE A 421 10.05 -7.32 -30.34
C PHE A 421 8.58 -7.76 -30.28
N HIS A 422 8.37 -9.07 -30.33
CA HIS A 422 7.07 -9.68 -30.11
C HIS A 422 6.82 -9.89 -28.60
N PRO A 423 5.62 -9.62 -28.06
CA PRO A 423 5.36 -9.72 -26.63
C PRO A 423 5.42 -11.16 -26.08
N ASN A 424 5.09 -12.17 -26.89
CA ASN A 424 5.34 -13.57 -26.50
C ASN A 424 6.85 -13.84 -26.55
N CYS A 425 7.45 -14.19 -25.43
CA CYS A 425 8.90 -14.35 -25.23
C CYS A 425 9.21 -15.44 -24.17
N GLY A 426 10.49 -15.71 -23.91
CA GLY A 426 10.94 -16.70 -22.91
C GLY A 426 10.49 -16.36 -21.48
N SER A 427 10.35 -17.37 -20.62
CA SER A 427 9.70 -17.23 -19.31
C SER A 427 10.34 -16.22 -18.35
N HIS A 428 11.63 -15.88 -18.55
CA HIS A 428 12.35 -14.89 -17.75
C HIS A 428 12.64 -13.59 -18.52
N ALA A 429 12.13 -13.44 -19.75
CA ALA A 429 12.13 -12.19 -20.48
C ALA A 429 10.84 -11.38 -20.22
N ALA A 430 10.96 -10.07 -20.31
CA ALA A 430 9.89 -9.12 -20.48
C ALA A 430 10.18 -8.24 -21.72
N VAL A 431 9.13 -7.84 -22.42
CA VAL A 431 9.22 -6.96 -23.60
C VAL A 431 8.52 -5.65 -23.26
N ILE A 432 9.30 -4.57 -23.20
CA ILE A 432 8.90 -3.26 -22.66
C ILE A 432 9.21 -2.14 -23.66
N ASN A 433 8.94 -0.89 -23.28
CA ASN A 433 9.21 0.31 -24.08
C ASN A 433 8.56 0.22 -25.49
N ASN A 434 7.24 0.02 -25.56
CA ASN A 434 6.52 -0.16 -26.83
C ASN A 434 7.07 -1.30 -27.71
N GLY A 435 7.54 -2.39 -27.08
CA GLY A 435 8.16 -3.52 -27.77
C GLY A 435 9.60 -3.25 -28.24
N ARG A 436 10.23 -2.12 -27.88
CA ARG A 436 11.58 -1.79 -28.36
C ARG A 436 12.69 -2.36 -27.50
N THR A 437 12.39 -2.77 -26.27
CA THR A 437 13.38 -3.22 -25.28
C THR A 437 13.04 -4.60 -24.77
N ALA A 438 14.01 -5.51 -24.81
CA ALA A 438 13.97 -6.79 -24.11
C ALA A 438 14.67 -6.64 -22.75
N HIS A 439 14.11 -7.22 -21.70
CA HIS A 439 14.61 -7.13 -20.33
C HIS A 439 14.53 -8.51 -19.64
N ARG A 440 15.47 -8.82 -18.74
CA ARG A 440 15.50 -10.02 -17.87
C ARG A 440 15.43 -9.57 -16.41
N PRO A 441 14.23 -9.38 -15.80
CA PRO A 441 14.11 -8.72 -14.50
C PRO A 441 14.92 -9.38 -13.36
N ASN A 442 14.82 -10.70 -13.23
CA ASN A 442 15.47 -11.46 -12.14
C ASN A 442 16.92 -11.85 -12.47
N ALA A 443 17.66 -11.00 -13.18
CA ALA A 443 18.97 -11.34 -13.74
C ALA A 443 20.08 -11.63 -12.71
N LEU A 444 19.89 -11.25 -11.44
CA LEU A 444 20.78 -11.63 -10.35
C LEU A 444 20.55 -13.06 -9.85
N ASP A 445 19.36 -13.62 -10.05
CA ASP A 445 19.02 -14.97 -9.61
C ASP A 445 19.27 -15.99 -10.73
N ASP A 446 18.80 -15.68 -11.95
CA ASP A 446 18.94 -16.51 -13.16
C ASP A 446 19.75 -15.84 -14.28
N PHE A 447 20.33 -16.68 -15.15
CA PHE A 447 21.20 -16.27 -16.25
C PHE A 447 20.64 -16.57 -17.65
N ASN A 448 19.44 -17.13 -17.77
CA ASN A 448 18.91 -17.65 -19.03
C ASN A 448 17.36 -17.76 -19.04
N ASN A 449 16.79 -18.42 -20.05
CA ASN A 449 15.34 -18.44 -20.40
C ASN A 449 14.78 -17.08 -20.86
N ALA A 450 15.62 -16.22 -21.44
CA ALA A 450 15.28 -14.84 -21.81
C ALA A 450 15.44 -14.59 -23.33
N VAL A 451 14.93 -15.55 -24.13
CA VAL A 451 14.89 -15.50 -25.60
C VAL A 451 13.73 -14.61 -26.07
N VAL A 452 13.98 -13.69 -27.01
CA VAL A 452 12.99 -12.76 -27.55
C VAL A 452 13.10 -12.67 -29.07
N LEU A 453 11.97 -12.80 -29.78
CA LEU A 453 11.88 -12.68 -31.24
C LEU A 453 11.31 -11.32 -31.67
N THR A 454 11.49 -10.96 -32.94
CA THR A 454 10.84 -9.81 -33.59
C THR A 454 9.36 -10.05 -33.93
N ASN A 455 8.56 -8.99 -33.94
CA ASN A 455 7.12 -8.98 -34.24
C ASN A 455 6.77 -9.43 -35.66
N ARG A 456 7.69 -9.22 -36.61
CA ARG A 456 7.57 -9.63 -38.01
C ARG A 456 8.92 -10.13 -38.54
N PRO A 457 8.93 -10.92 -39.63
CA PRO A 457 10.18 -11.32 -40.28
C PRO A 457 10.99 -10.12 -40.78
N LEU A 458 12.32 -10.29 -40.82
CA LEU A 458 13.24 -9.34 -41.43
C LEU A 458 13.07 -9.31 -42.95
N LYS A 459 13.18 -8.11 -43.52
CA LYS A 459 13.26 -7.87 -44.96
C LYS A 459 14.72 -7.97 -45.43
N ILE A 460 14.90 -8.17 -46.74
CA ILE A 460 16.24 -8.30 -47.33
C ILE A 460 16.98 -6.95 -47.26
N ASN A 461 18.17 -6.95 -46.65
CA ASN A 461 18.98 -5.81 -46.24
C ASN A 461 18.39 -4.93 -45.11
N GLU A 462 17.34 -5.38 -44.42
CA GLU A 462 16.90 -4.74 -43.17
C GLU A 462 17.86 -5.14 -42.05
N VAL A 463 18.47 -4.15 -41.41
CA VAL A 463 19.38 -4.34 -40.28
C VAL A 463 18.54 -4.32 -39.01
N PHE A 464 18.59 -5.42 -38.25
CA PHE A 464 18.14 -5.46 -36.87
C PHE A 464 19.38 -5.31 -35.98
N GLU A 465 19.53 -4.17 -35.30
CA GLU A 465 20.61 -3.91 -34.35
C GLU A 465 20.00 -3.60 -32.98
N VAL A 466 20.59 -4.16 -31.91
CA VAL A 466 20.25 -3.85 -30.52
C VAL A 466 21.46 -3.27 -29.81
N ARG A 467 21.24 -2.30 -28.92
CA ARG A 467 22.24 -1.82 -27.95
C ARG A 467 22.07 -2.61 -26.66
N ILE A 468 23.16 -3.09 -26.07
CA ILE A 468 23.14 -3.67 -24.72
C ILE A 468 23.00 -2.49 -23.74
N ASP A 469 21.93 -2.46 -22.95
CA ASP A 469 21.66 -1.35 -22.03
C ASP A 469 22.19 -1.64 -20.62
N LYS A 470 22.04 -2.88 -20.14
CA LYS A 470 22.41 -3.29 -18.78
C LYS A 470 23.04 -4.68 -18.75
N MET A 471 23.99 -4.87 -17.85
CA MET A 471 24.74 -6.12 -17.64
C MET A 471 25.01 -6.38 -16.15
N VAL A 472 25.11 -7.66 -15.77
CA VAL A 472 25.49 -8.12 -14.42
C VAL A 472 26.77 -8.93 -14.45
N THR A 473 27.64 -8.72 -13.46
CA THR A 473 28.98 -9.34 -13.38
C THR A 473 29.02 -10.72 -12.70
N LYS A 474 27.85 -11.25 -12.31
CA LYS A 474 27.73 -12.56 -11.61
C LYS A 474 28.02 -13.77 -12.52
N TRP A 475 27.78 -13.62 -13.82
CA TRP A 475 27.70 -14.73 -14.78
C TRP A 475 28.78 -14.64 -15.86
N ALA A 476 28.90 -15.71 -16.65
CA ALA A 476 29.72 -15.76 -17.87
C ALA A 476 28.82 -15.92 -19.11
N GLY A 477 29.34 -15.58 -20.29
CA GLY A 477 28.53 -15.31 -21.49
C GLY A 477 28.03 -13.85 -21.49
N SER A 478 27.72 -13.27 -22.64
CA SER A 478 27.19 -11.89 -22.73
C SER A 478 25.79 -11.80 -23.33
N ILE A 479 25.62 -12.17 -24.60
CA ILE A 479 24.35 -12.11 -25.33
C ILE A 479 24.45 -13.06 -26.54
N GLU A 480 23.36 -13.72 -26.92
CA GLU A 480 23.26 -14.38 -28.23
C GLU A 480 22.34 -13.58 -29.16
N ILE A 481 22.62 -13.61 -30.46
CA ILE A 481 21.80 -12.94 -31.49
C ILE A 481 21.72 -13.81 -32.73
N GLY A 482 20.63 -13.74 -33.49
CA GLY A 482 20.50 -14.54 -34.70
C GLY A 482 19.19 -14.38 -35.43
N VAL A 483 18.91 -15.40 -36.25
CA VAL A 483 17.68 -15.51 -37.04
C VAL A 483 17.08 -16.90 -36.93
N THR A 484 15.75 -16.97 -37.02
CA THR A 484 14.98 -18.21 -36.90
C THR A 484 13.80 -18.28 -37.87
N SER A 485 13.48 -19.48 -38.37
CA SER A 485 12.31 -19.74 -39.20
C SER A 485 11.04 -20.05 -38.41
N HIS A 486 11.13 -20.13 -37.07
CA HIS A 486 9.95 -20.29 -36.20
C HIS A 486 9.19 -18.97 -36.06
N SER A 487 7.87 -19.06 -35.82
CA SER A 487 7.04 -17.91 -35.47
C SER A 487 7.16 -17.59 -33.96
N PRO A 488 7.09 -16.32 -33.55
CA PRO A 488 6.96 -15.95 -32.13
C PRO A 488 5.72 -16.52 -31.43
N THR A 489 4.73 -16.99 -32.18
CA THR A 489 3.53 -17.68 -31.67
C THR A 489 3.71 -19.19 -31.52
N ASP A 490 4.61 -19.79 -32.29
CA ASP A 490 4.69 -21.25 -32.50
C ASP A 490 5.94 -21.87 -31.85
N LEU A 491 6.91 -21.02 -31.47
CA LEU A 491 8.12 -21.43 -30.78
C LEU A 491 7.82 -21.72 -29.30
N GLU A 492 8.05 -22.96 -28.87
CA GLU A 492 8.24 -23.27 -27.45
C GLU A 492 9.59 -22.68 -27.02
N TYR A 493 9.56 -21.59 -26.25
CA TYR A 493 10.76 -20.80 -25.96
C TYR A 493 11.76 -21.59 -25.11
N PRO A 494 13.00 -21.79 -25.59
CA PRO A 494 13.99 -22.63 -24.93
C PRO A 494 14.69 -21.88 -23.79
N SER A 495 15.41 -22.62 -22.95
CA SER A 495 16.29 -22.03 -21.93
C SER A 495 17.46 -21.24 -22.50
N THR A 496 17.86 -21.51 -23.74
CA THR A 496 18.75 -20.64 -24.54
C THR A 496 18.59 -20.97 -26.03
N MET A 497 18.76 -19.99 -26.92
CA MET A 497 18.43 -20.15 -28.34
C MET A 497 19.34 -21.15 -29.07
N THR A 498 20.58 -21.33 -28.62
CA THR A 498 21.49 -22.40 -29.07
C THR A 498 21.00 -23.82 -28.80
N ASN A 499 20.02 -24.04 -27.91
CA ASN A 499 19.44 -25.38 -27.71
C ASN A 499 18.48 -25.83 -28.83
N VAL A 500 17.98 -24.92 -29.67
CA VAL A 500 16.99 -25.25 -30.72
C VAL A 500 17.66 -26.02 -31.86
N ARG A 501 17.14 -27.22 -32.14
CA ARG A 501 17.72 -28.19 -33.09
C ARG A 501 17.16 -28.12 -34.52
N SER A 502 16.47 -27.04 -34.87
CA SER A 502 15.95 -26.82 -36.23
C SER A 502 15.65 -25.34 -36.48
N GLY A 503 15.92 -24.87 -37.70
CA GLY A 503 15.52 -23.55 -38.18
C GLY A 503 16.22 -22.35 -37.53
N THR A 504 17.43 -22.50 -36.97
CA THR A 504 18.12 -21.43 -36.22
C THR A 504 19.57 -21.19 -36.67
N TRP A 505 19.96 -19.91 -36.79
CA TRP A 505 21.34 -19.46 -37.02
C TRP A 505 21.68 -18.38 -36.00
N ILE A 506 22.56 -18.69 -35.05
CA ILE A 506 22.84 -17.88 -33.85
C ILE A 506 24.34 -17.59 -33.74
N MET A 507 24.73 -16.34 -33.53
CA MET A 507 26.06 -15.95 -33.08
C MET A 507 26.09 -15.91 -31.56
N THR A 508 27.12 -16.52 -30.98
CA THR A 508 27.27 -16.72 -29.53
C THR A 508 28.75 -16.82 -29.19
N GLY A 509 29.20 -16.05 -28.19
CA GLY A 509 30.63 -15.82 -27.95
C GLY A 509 31.34 -15.39 -29.23
N ASN A 510 32.29 -16.20 -29.72
CA ASN A 510 33.07 -15.96 -30.94
C ASN A 510 32.70 -16.89 -32.11
N GLY A 511 31.55 -17.58 -32.05
CA GLY A 511 31.17 -18.61 -33.01
C GLY A 511 29.74 -18.45 -33.56
N VAL A 512 29.47 -19.15 -34.66
CA VAL A 512 28.15 -19.26 -35.28
C VAL A 512 27.66 -20.70 -35.16
N MET A 513 26.49 -20.88 -34.53
CA MET A 513 25.78 -22.15 -34.48
C MET A 513 24.62 -22.17 -35.48
N HIS A 514 24.42 -23.32 -36.13
CA HIS A 514 23.25 -23.64 -36.93
C HIS A 514 22.57 -24.87 -36.33
N ASN A 515 21.29 -24.77 -35.96
CA ASN A 515 20.52 -25.83 -35.31
C ASN A 515 21.21 -26.39 -34.04
N GLY A 516 21.86 -25.52 -33.26
CA GLY A 516 22.61 -25.86 -32.05
C GLY A 516 23.91 -26.65 -32.28
N THR A 517 24.43 -26.67 -33.50
CA THR A 517 25.75 -27.23 -33.84
C THR A 517 26.64 -26.10 -34.33
N SER A 518 27.88 -26.01 -33.82
CA SER A 518 28.84 -25.02 -34.34
C SER A 518 29.13 -25.28 -35.83
N VAL A 519 29.10 -24.22 -36.62
CA VAL A 519 29.47 -24.24 -38.05
C VAL A 519 30.64 -23.31 -38.37
N ILE A 520 30.93 -22.33 -37.49
CA ILE A 520 32.13 -21.49 -37.54
C ILE A 520 32.58 -21.23 -36.09
N ASP A 521 33.80 -21.65 -35.73
CA ASP A 521 34.31 -21.54 -34.35
C ASP A 521 35.08 -20.24 -34.05
N ASP A 522 35.46 -19.50 -35.10
CA ASP A 522 36.16 -18.21 -35.02
C ASP A 522 35.56 -17.24 -36.05
N TYR A 523 34.56 -16.47 -35.61
CA TYR A 523 33.76 -15.56 -36.43
C TYR A 523 33.65 -14.18 -35.77
N GLY A 524 34.27 -13.18 -36.40
CA GLY A 524 34.11 -11.76 -36.04
C GLY A 524 34.73 -11.38 -34.69
N GLN A 525 34.04 -10.49 -33.97
CA GLN A 525 34.36 -10.11 -32.59
C GLN A 525 33.57 -10.96 -31.59
N ASN A 526 34.25 -11.50 -30.57
CA ASN A 526 33.60 -12.25 -29.50
C ASN A 526 32.61 -11.39 -28.68
N LEU A 527 31.32 -11.77 -28.72
CA LEU A 527 30.22 -11.11 -28.01
C LEU A 527 30.41 -11.08 -26.49
N ASP A 528 31.13 -12.05 -25.90
CA ASP A 528 31.44 -12.12 -24.47
C ASP A 528 32.31 -10.97 -23.95
N LYS A 529 32.87 -10.17 -24.86
CA LYS A 529 33.69 -8.98 -24.55
C LYS A 529 32.91 -7.66 -24.61
N LEU A 530 31.67 -7.67 -25.11
CA LEU A 530 30.84 -6.47 -25.21
C LEU A 530 30.45 -5.95 -23.83
N GLN A 531 30.21 -4.64 -23.76
CA GLN A 531 29.86 -3.91 -22.55
C GLN A 531 28.52 -3.15 -22.74
N ALA A 532 27.94 -2.67 -21.64
CA ALA A 532 26.76 -1.80 -21.72
C ALA A 532 27.10 -0.53 -22.53
N GLY A 533 26.31 -0.26 -23.56
CA GLY A 533 26.55 0.76 -24.58
C GLY A 533 26.98 0.21 -25.94
N ASP A 534 27.58 -0.98 -26.01
CA ASP A 534 27.90 -1.64 -27.29
C ASP A 534 26.62 -2.09 -28.03
N ARG A 535 26.74 -2.23 -29.35
CA ARG A 535 25.65 -2.67 -30.22
C ARG A 535 26.01 -3.97 -30.92
N VAL A 536 25.02 -4.84 -31.10
CA VAL A 536 25.12 -6.08 -31.89
C VAL A 536 23.89 -6.22 -32.78
N GLY A 537 24.07 -6.69 -34.01
CA GLY A 537 23.00 -6.77 -34.99
C GLY A 537 23.13 -7.92 -35.98
N VAL A 538 22.10 -8.11 -36.80
CA VAL A 538 22.02 -9.11 -37.85
C VAL A 538 21.31 -8.55 -39.08
N VAL A 539 21.76 -8.95 -40.27
CA VAL A 539 21.19 -8.54 -41.56
C VAL A 539 21.23 -9.68 -42.57
N ILE A 540 20.13 -9.85 -43.32
CA ILE A 540 20.04 -10.81 -44.41
C ILE A 540 20.36 -10.08 -45.72
N ARG A 541 21.57 -10.26 -46.25
CA ARG A 541 22.04 -9.57 -47.46
C ARG A 541 21.34 -10.09 -48.73
N ARG A 542 21.21 -9.23 -49.75
CA ARG A 542 20.70 -9.59 -51.08
C ARG A 542 21.49 -10.77 -51.66
N GLY A 543 20.87 -11.94 -51.70
CA GLY A 543 21.49 -13.22 -52.04
C GLY A 543 21.15 -14.35 -51.07
N GLY A 544 20.59 -14.03 -49.89
CA GLY A 544 20.27 -15.04 -48.87
C GLY A 544 21.50 -15.43 -48.04
N SER A 545 22.41 -14.47 -47.85
CA SER A 545 23.59 -14.57 -46.97
C SER A 545 23.31 -13.87 -45.64
N LEU A 546 23.67 -14.53 -44.54
CA LEU A 546 23.57 -14.00 -43.18
C LEU A 546 24.85 -13.24 -42.82
N HIS A 547 24.70 -12.03 -42.30
CA HIS A 547 25.81 -11.25 -41.75
C HIS A 547 25.43 -10.74 -40.37
N PHE A 548 26.36 -10.79 -39.42
CA PHE A 548 26.24 -10.13 -38.12
C PHE A 548 26.99 -8.80 -38.14
N LEU A 549 26.58 -7.88 -37.25
CA LEU A 549 27.23 -6.59 -37.05
C LEU A 549 27.60 -6.43 -35.57
N VAL A 550 28.76 -5.81 -35.31
CA VAL A 550 29.17 -5.37 -33.96
C VAL A 550 29.53 -3.89 -34.06
N ASN A 551 28.88 -3.05 -33.25
CA ASN A 551 28.98 -1.59 -33.27
C ASN A 551 28.76 -0.93 -34.66
N GLY A 552 28.04 -1.62 -35.55
CA GLY A 552 27.78 -1.21 -36.94
C GLY A 552 28.80 -1.73 -37.97
N GLU A 553 29.87 -2.41 -37.55
CA GLU A 553 30.82 -3.07 -38.47
C GLU A 553 30.33 -4.47 -38.84
N ASP A 554 30.25 -4.76 -40.14
CA ASP A 554 29.87 -6.07 -40.70
C ASP A 554 30.98 -7.10 -40.46
N GLN A 555 30.65 -8.21 -39.79
CA GLN A 555 31.60 -9.26 -39.40
C GLN A 555 31.87 -10.30 -40.50
N GLY A 556 31.22 -10.18 -41.66
CA GLY A 556 31.35 -11.10 -42.80
C GLY A 556 30.24 -12.15 -42.90
N GLU A 557 30.32 -13.00 -43.90
CA GLU A 557 29.31 -14.04 -44.18
C GLU A 557 29.33 -15.16 -43.11
N ALA A 558 28.23 -15.31 -42.38
CA ALA A 558 27.99 -16.34 -41.37
C ALA A 558 27.31 -17.60 -41.92
N GLY A 559 26.71 -17.53 -43.11
CA GLY A 559 26.05 -18.66 -43.75
C GLY A 559 25.14 -18.24 -44.92
N THR A 560 24.86 -19.19 -45.82
CA THR A 560 24.07 -18.97 -47.04
C THR A 560 22.98 -20.03 -47.22
N GLY A 561 22.02 -19.74 -48.11
CA GLY A 561 20.90 -20.65 -48.38
C GLY A 561 19.76 -20.56 -47.38
N LEU A 562 19.63 -19.41 -46.70
CA LEU A 562 18.57 -19.12 -45.73
C LEU A 562 17.16 -19.30 -46.34
N PRO A 563 16.19 -19.84 -45.59
CA PRO A 563 14.80 -19.89 -46.02
C PRO A 563 14.15 -18.48 -46.03
N PRO A 564 13.06 -18.27 -46.81
CA PRO A 564 12.34 -17.01 -46.82
C PRO A 564 11.59 -16.78 -45.49
N LYS A 565 11.45 -15.51 -45.10
CA LYS A 565 10.80 -15.04 -43.85
C LYS A 565 11.44 -15.62 -42.58
N LEU A 566 12.56 -15.04 -42.17
CA LEU A 566 13.18 -15.30 -40.87
C LEU A 566 12.88 -14.16 -39.89
N HIS A 567 12.54 -14.49 -38.65
CA HIS A 567 12.51 -13.53 -37.54
C HIS A 567 13.94 -13.32 -37.02
N ALA A 568 14.29 -12.10 -36.63
CA ALA A 568 15.43 -11.89 -35.74
C ALA A 568 15.10 -12.39 -34.34
N VAL A 569 16.12 -12.88 -33.63
CA VAL A 569 16.07 -13.33 -32.24
C VAL A 569 17.29 -12.81 -31.48
N ILE A 570 17.09 -12.48 -30.20
CA ILE A 570 18.16 -12.34 -29.21
C ILE A 570 17.90 -13.26 -28.02
N ASP A 571 18.96 -13.59 -27.29
CA ASP A 571 18.91 -14.29 -26.01
C ASP A 571 19.71 -13.48 -24.98
N LEU A 572 19.02 -12.95 -23.97
CA LEU A 572 19.65 -12.24 -22.86
C LEU A 572 20.27 -13.27 -21.90
N TYR A 573 21.40 -13.85 -22.32
CA TYR A 573 22.09 -14.96 -21.70
C TYR A 573 23.36 -14.54 -20.95
N GLY A 574 23.54 -14.97 -19.71
CA GLY A 574 24.72 -14.65 -18.92
C GLY A 574 24.68 -13.22 -18.42
N GLN A 575 25.66 -12.40 -18.86
CA GLN A 575 25.86 -11.05 -18.34
C GLN A 575 24.82 -10.03 -18.83
N ALA A 576 24.39 -10.02 -20.10
CA ALA A 576 23.42 -9.01 -20.54
C ALA A 576 22.04 -9.25 -19.93
N THR A 577 21.41 -8.17 -19.46
CA THR A 577 20.10 -8.20 -18.79
C THR A 577 19.06 -7.34 -19.49
N GLN A 578 19.50 -6.42 -20.37
CA GLN A 578 18.62 -5.56 -21.13
C GLN A 578 19.24 -5.19 -22.47
N ALA A 579 18.44 -5.18 -23.54
CA ALA A 579 18.86 -4.67 -24.84
C ALA A 579 17.71 -4.01 -25.62
N THR A 580 17.99 -2.88 -26.28
CA THR A 580 17.01 -2.03 -26.98
C THR A 580 17.31 -1.93 -28.47
N ILE A 581 16.27 -2.07 -29.30
CA ILE A 581 16.33 -1.96 -30.76
C ILE A 581 16.76 -0.56 -31.18
N VAL A 582 17.86 -0.50 -31.92
CA VAL A 582 18.46 0.74 -32.42
C VAL A 582 17.66 1.21 -33.62
N SER A 583 16.95 2.33 -33.46
CA SER A 583 16.11 2.89 -34.51
C SER A 583 16.94 3.54 -35.63
N HIS A 584 17.31 2.75 -36.63
CA HIS A 584 17.87 3.25 -37.89
C HIS A 584 16.83 4.06 -38.66
N CYS A 585 16.74 5.37 -38.37
CA CYS A 585 15.86 6.26 -39.11
C CYS A 585 16.27 6.30 -40.59
N PRO A 586 15.36 6.06 -41.56
CA PRO A 586 15.70 6.04 -42.99
C PRO A 586 16.25 7.36 -43.56
N SER A 587 16.22 8.45 -42.81
CA SER A 587 16.64 9.79 -43.25
C SER A 587 18.15 10.02 -43.34
N CYS A 588 18.99 9.11 -42.85
CA CYS A 588 20.46 9.29 -42.79
C CYS A 588 21.24 8.47 -43.84
N SER A 589 20.84 8.58 -45.11
CA SER A 589 21.65 8.13 -46.25
C SER A 589 22.43 9.30 -46.87
N PRO A 590 23.77 9.24 -47.02
CA PRO A 590 24.53 10.34 -47.61
C PRO A 590 24.28 10.53 -49.13
N VAL A 591 23.61 11.64 -49.47
CA VAL A 591 23.78 12.45 -50.71
C VAL A 591 23.68 11.73 -52.07
N SER A 592 22.56 11.97 -52.79
CA SER A 592 22.58 12.53 -54.15
C SER A 592 21.20 13.06 -54.60
N PRO A 593 21.10 14.05 -55.52
CA PRO A 593 19.88 14.87 -55.69
C PRO A 593 19.12 14.65 -57.02
N THR A 594 17.81 14.95 -57.06
CA THR A 594 17.20 16.05 -57.88
C THR A 594 15.66 15.99 -58.04
N VAL A 595 15.03 17.19 -58.06
CA VAL A 595 13.84 17.58 -58.89
C VAL A 595 12.44 17.04 -58.46
N PRO A 596 11.32 17.80 -58.66
CA PRO A 596 10.50 18.16 -57.49
C PRO A 596 8.97 17.94 -57.54
N ARG A 597 8.32 18.41 -56.46
CA ARG A 597 6.89 18.58 -56.15
C ARG A 597 6.00 19.17 -57.27
N PRO A 598 4.70 18.79 -57.30
CA PRO A 598 3.61 19.77 -57.39
C PRO A 598 2.57 19.67 -56.25
N LEU A 599 1.58 20.58 -56.24
CA LEU A 599 0.68 20.94 -55.13
C LEU A 599 -0.79 20.46 -55.36
N PRO A 600 -1.69 20.49 -54.34
CA PRO A 600 -2.96 19.75 -54.32
C PRO A 600 -4.18 20.53 -54.84
N GLY A 601 -5.35 19.87 -54.94
CA GLY A 601 -6.63 20.53 -55.27
C GLY A 601 -7.91 19.74 -54.99
N MET A 602 -8.61 20.12 -53.91
CA MET A 602 -10.07 20.28 -53.76
C MET A 602 -11.10 19.13 -53.91
N LEU A 603 -12.18 19.31 -53.11
CA LEU A 603 -13.54 18.74 -53.16
C LEU A 603 -13.71 17.27 -52.67
N GLY A 604 -14.75 16.98 -51.87
CA GLY A 604 -15.77 17.89 -51.33
C GLY A 604 -16.70 17.27 -50.27
N SER A 605 -17.45 18.13 -49.59
CA SER A 605 -18.31 17.74 -48.45
C SER A 605 -19.64 17.12 -48.89
N SER A 606 -20.16 16.19 -48.09
CA SER A 606 -21.61 16.01 -47.92
C SER A 606 -21.92 15.80 -46.44
N CYS A 607 -23.01 16.39 -45.96
CA CYS A 607 -23.41 16.34 -44.56
C CYS A 607 -24.56 15.34 -44.36
N SER A 608 -24.61 14.73 -43.18
CA SER A 608 -25.78 14.05 -42.62
C SER A 608 -25.68 14.12 -41.11
N LEU A 609 -26.81 14.35 -40.44
CA LEU A 609 -26.83 14.57 -38.99
C LEU A 609 -27.08 13.25 -38.27
N ASP A 610 -26.24 12.91 -37.31
CA ASP A 610 -26.66 12.11 -36.16
C ASP A 610 -25.91 12.54 -34.89
N GLY A 611 -26.67 12.87 -33.84
CA GLY A 611 -26.23 13.75 -32.75
C GLY A 611 -25.38 13.11 -31.65
N THR A 612 -24.80 11.93 -31.88
CA THR A 612 -24.31 11.04 -30.81
C THR A 612 -22.81 10.76 -30.82
N GLN A 613 -22.07 11.11 -31.88
CA GLN A 613 -20.62 10.81 -31.95
C GLN A 613 -19.72 11.89 -31.33
N ALA A 614 -20.15 13.15 -31.25
CA ALA A 614 -19.32 14.26 -30.75
C ALA A 614 -18.83 14.04 -29.30
N LEU A 615 -19.70 13.52 -28.42
CA LEU A 615 -19.38 13.28 -27.01
C LEU A 615 -18.34 12.16 -26.79
N HIS A 616 -18.23 11.20 -27.70
CA HIS A 616 -17.25 10.10 -27.57
C HIS A 616 -15.85 10.50 -28.04
N GLN A 617 -15.74 11.54 -28.88
CA GLN A 617 -14.47 12.04 -29.43
C GLN A 617 -13.80 13.13 -28.57
N GLN A 618 -14.57 13.81 -27.71
CA GLN A 618 -14.00 14.78 -26.75
C GLN A 618 -13.28 14.09 -25.58
N LEU A 619 -13.86 13.05 -25.00
CA LEU A 619 -13.31 12.37 -23.81
C LEU A 619 -11.97 11.65 -24.06
N SER A 620 -11.67 11.25 -25.30
CA SER A 620 -10.37 10.67 -25.68
C SER A 620 -9.30 11.72 -26.04
N SER A 621 -9.61 13.02 -25.92
CA SER A 621 -8.75 14.11 -26.41
C SER A 621 -8.06 14.92 -25.29
N GLU A 622 -8.57 14.85 -24.07
CA GLU A 622 -8.07 15.60 -22.93
C GLU A 622 -6.91 14.87 -22.23
N ILE A 623 -6.02 15.60 -21.53
CA ILE A 623 -4.95 15.01 -20.74
C ILE A 623 -5.37 14.89 -19.28
N HIS A 624 -5.21 13.70 -18.72
CA HIS A 624 -5.50 13.37 -17.33
C HIS A 624 -4.51 12.28 -16.85
N PHE A 625 -4.43 12.01 -15.56
CA PHE A 625 -3.63 10.88 -15.07
C PHE A 625 -4.24 9.55 -15.50
N HIS A 626 -3.38 8.54 -15.70
CA HIS A 626 -3.76 7.22 -16.16
C HIS A 626 -4.22 6.30 -15.02
N SER A 627 -5.00 5.27 -15.35
CA SER A 627 -5.48 4.30 -14.37
C SER A 627 -4.38 3.39 -13.79
N VAL A 628 -3.22 3.32 -14.44
CA VAL A 628 -1.98 2.76 -13.87
C VAL A 628 -1.25 3.86 -13.10
N HIS A 629 -1.10 3.67 -11.79
CA HIS A 629 -0.42 4.59 -10.88
C HIS A 629 0.15 3.85 -9.66
N GLY A 630 1.04 4.49 -8.91
CA GLY A 630 1.65 3.96 -7.70
C GLY A 630 0.64 3.54 -6.62
N ARG A 631 1.04 2.60 -5.77
CA ARG A 631 0.21 1.93 -4.74
C ARG A 631 -0.43 2.89 -3.73
N ASN A 632 0.23 4.00 -3.42
CA ASN A 632 -0.23 5.03 -2.49
C ASN A 632 -0.82 6.26 -3.19
N ALA A 633 -0.66 6.39 -4.51
CA ALA A 633 -1.39 7.36 -5.29
C ALA A 633 -2.88 7.00 -5.37
N ARG A 634 -3.73 8.02 -5.45
CA ARG A 634 -5.17 7.88 -5.65
C ARG A 634 -5.69 9.00 -6.51
N LEU A 635 -6.24 8.64 -7.66
CA LEU A 635 -6.84 9.59 -8.58
C LEU A 635 -8.26 9.97 -8.17
N ILE A 636 -8.57 11.26 -8.27
CA ILE A 636 -9.89 11.86 -8.06
C ILE A 636 -10.16 12.88 -9.19
N ASN A 637 -11.33 13.54 -9.16
CA ASN A 637 -11.73 14.54 -10.17
C ASN A 637 -11.58 14.04 -11.63
N GLY A 638 -12.15 12.86 -11.93
CA GLY A 638 -12.08 12.26 -13.27
C GLY A 638 -10.68 11.88 -13.75
N GLY A 639 -9.70 11.78 -12.85
CA GLY A 639 -8.29 11.56 -13.19
C GLY A 639 -7.48 12.85 -13.34
N ARG A 640 -8.07 14.04 -13.16
CA ARG A 640 -7.31 15.31 -13.19
C ARG A 640 -6.52 15.58 -11.91
N THR A 641 -6.86 14.95 -10.79
CA THR A 641 -6.23 15.18 -9.49
C THR A 641 -5.60 13.90 -8.97
N ALA A 642 -4.32 13.97 -8.58
CA ALA A 642 -3.58 12.90 -7.94
C ALA A 642 -3.35 13.25 -6.46
N SER A 643 -3.59 12.29 -5.57
CA SER A 643 -3.43 12.46 -4.12
C SER A 643 -2.69 11.28 -3.49
N ARG A 644 -1.93 11.51 -2.40
CA ARG A 644 -1.33 10.49 -1.52
C ARG A 644 -2.11 10.49 -0.19
N PRO A 645 -3.21 9.72 -0.04
CA PRO A 645 -4.18 9.96 1.04
C PRO A 645 -3.63 9.79 2.46
N ARG A 646 -2.57 8.99 2.62
CA ARG A 646 -1.91 8.70 3.90
C ARG A 646 -0.59 9.47 4.09
N ALA A 647 -0.45 10.64 3.46
CA ALA A 647 0.80 11.42 3.44
C ALA A 647 1.45 11.72 4.80
N MET A 648 0.71 11.69 5.91
CA MET A 648 1.26 11.83 7.27
C MET A 648 1.99 10.58 7.81
N VAL A 649 1.90 9.45 7.09
CA VAL A 649 2.42 8.12 7.50
C VAL A 649 3.33 7.54 6.43
N ASP A 650 2.93 7.63 5.16
CA ASP A 650 3.70 7.17 4.01
C ASP A 650 4.24 8.37 3.24
N PHE A 651 5.45 8.27 2.69
CA PHE A 651 6.12 9.35 1.95
C PHE A 651 6.34 9.08 0.46
N ASN A 652 5.97 7.89 -0.04
CA ASN A 652 6.30 7.42 -1.39
C ASN A 652 5.28 6.37 -1.90
N ASP A 653 5.64 5.55 -2.90
CA ASP A 653 4.79 4.69 -3.75
C ASP A 653 3.69 5.48 -4.51
N ALA A 654 3.94 6.74 -4.89
CA ALA A 654 2.88 7.66 -5.32
C ALA A 654 3.09 8.31 -6.70
N VAL A 655 3.92 7.69 -7.55
CA VAL A 655 4.13 8.04 -8.96
C VAL A 655 2.81 7.98 -9.74
N VAL A 656 2.52 9.03 -10.52
CA VAL A 656 1.39 9.09 -11.46
C VAL A 656 1.88 9.48 -12.86
N ILE A 657 1.37 8.79 -13.88
CA ILE A 657 1.65 9.06 -15.29
C ILE A 657 0.38 9.54 -16.01
N THR A 658 0.52 10.24 -17.12
CA THR A 658 -0.59 10.74 -17.95
C THR A 658 -1.17 9.69 -18.91
N ASN A 659 -2.45 9.83 -19.25
CA ASN A 659 -3.22 8.93 -20.12
C ASN A 659 -2.78 8.89 -21.59
N ARG A 660 -2.03 9.90 -22.03
CA ARG A 660 -1.58 10.10 -23.42
C ARG A 660 -0.27 10.90 -23.41
N PRO A 661 0.55 10.83 -24.47
CA PRO A 661 1.76 11.64 -24.53
C PRO A 661 1.42 13.12 -24.73
N LEU A 662 2.40 13.98 -24.42
CA LEU A 662 2.41 15.38 -24.81
C LEU A 662 2.35 15.51 -26.34
N ARG A 663 1.48 16.39 -26.83
CA ARG A 663 1.51 16.85 -28.22
C ARG A 663 2.67 17.82 -28.42
N ARG A 664 3.06 18.02 -29.68
CA ARG A 664 4.12 18.97 -30.07
C ARG A 664 3.82 20.38 -29.54
N GLY A 665 4.71 20.92 -28.72
CA GLY A 665 4.58 22.24 -28.10
C GLY A 665 3.49 22.36 -27.01
N GLU A 666 2.83 21.26 -26.64
CA GLU A 666 1.79 21.24 -25.60
C GLU A 666 2.40 21.44 -24.20
N MET A 667 1.65 22.14 -23.35
CA MET A 667 2.03 22.49 -21.99
C MET A 667 1.26 21.58 -21.03
N PHE A 668 1.95 20.75 -20.24
CA PHE A 668 1.34 20.01 -19.15
C PHE A 668 1.72 20.68 -17.82
N SER A 669 0.73 21.06 -17.02
CA SER A 669 0.96 21.77 -15.77
C SER A 669 0.13 21.18 -14.63
N VAL A 670 0.72 21.12 -13.44
CA VAL A 670 0.07 20.68 -12.20
C VAL A 670 0.20 21.73 -11.10
N ILE A 671 -0.90 22.05 -10.42
CA ILE A 671 -0.89 22.88 -9.21
C ILE A 671 -0.72 22.00 -7.97
N ILE A 672 0.15 22.39 -7.04
CA ILE A 672 0.29 21.71 -5.75
C ILE A 672 -0.87 22.13 -4.83
N GLU A 673 -1.74 21.20 -4.51
CA GLU A 673 -2.92 21.45 -3.67
C GLU A 673 -2.66 21.15 -2.19
N LYS A 674 -1.69 20.27 -1.88
CA LYS A 674 -1.37 19.90 -0.50
C LYS A 674 0.09 19.51 -0.32
N ILE A 675 0.70 20.04 0.73
CA ILE A 675 2.03 19.68 1.24
C ILE A 675 1.89 19.26 2.72
N VAL A 676 2.76 18.39 3.19
CA VAL A 676 2.90 17.97 4.59
C VAL A 676 4.35 18.13 5.06
N ASP A 677 4.55 18.91 6.12
CA ASP A 677 5.83 19.36 6.68
C ASP A 677 6.66 18.29 7.40
N ARG A 678 6.15 17.05 7.48
CA ARG A 678 6.77 15.94 8.22
C ARG A 678 8.05 15.38 7.58
N TRP A 679 8.25 15.57 6.28
CA TRP A 679 9.26 14.84 5.48
C TRP A 679 10.27 15.79 4.82
N SER A 680 11.40 15.24 4.36
CA SER A 680 12.35 15.92 3.48
C SER A 680 12.16 15.50 2.02
N GLY A 681 12.49 16.39 1.08
CA GLY A 681 12.06 16.30 -0.33
C GLY A 681 10.61 16.76 -0.51
N SER A 682 10.25 17.38 -1.63
CA SER A 682 8.88 17.84 -1.90
C SER A 682 8.17 17.02 -2.96
N ILE A 683 8.54 17.19 -4.24
CA ILE A 683 7.85 16.64 -5.41
C ILE A 683 8.88 16.32 -6.48
N GLU A 684 8.64 15.28 -7.27
CA GLU A 684 9.46 14.96 -8.45
C GLU A 684 8.61 15.12 -9.71
N ALA A 685 9.18 15.69 -10.77
CA ALA A 685 8.46 15.96 -12.02
C ALA A 685 9.29 15.59 -13.24
N GLY A 686 8.70 14.88 -14.21
CA GLY A 686 9.43 14.41 -15.38
C GLY A 686 8.55 13.96 -16.54
N VAL A 687 9.20 13.35 -17.54
CA VAL A 687 8.54 12.71 -18.68
C VAL A 687 9.24 11.39 -19.01
N THR A 688 8.48 10.36 -19.42
CA THR A 688 9.00 9.07 -19.88
C THR A 688 8.58 8.78 -21.32
N ALA A 689 9.37 8.01 -22.08
CA ALA A 689 8.97 7.52 -23.40
C ALA A 689 8.05 6.28 -23.34
N ILE A 690 7.99 5.63 -22.18
CA ILE A 690 7.28 4.36 -21.96
C ILE A 690 5.77 4.61 -21.82
N LYS A 691 4.93 3.70 -22.33
CA LYS A 691 3.47 3.79 -22.13
C LYS A 691 3.09 3.52 -20.66
N PRO A 692 2.01 4.13 -20.16
CA PRO A 692 1.45 3.81 -18.85
C PRO A 692 1.17 2.33 -18.58
N ASP A 693 0.77 1.55 -19.60
CA ASP A 693 0.50 0.11 -19.47
C ASP A 693 1.76 -0.76 -19.57
N ASP A 694 2.85 -0.24 -20.13
CA ASP A 694 4.14 -0.93 -20.30
C ASP A 694 5.11 -0.65 -19.11
N LEU A 695 4.67 0.09 -18.09
CA LEU A 695 5.53 0.67 -17.06
C LEU A 695 5.28 0.06 -15.67
N GLU A 696 6.25 -0.71 -15.18
CA GLU A 696 6.30 -1.09 -13.77
C GLU A 696 6.67 0.14 -12.92
N LEU A 697 5.75 0.56 -12.04
CA LEU A 697 5.92 1.77 -11.24
C LEU A 697 6.64 1.46 -9.91
N PRO A 698 7.85 2.00 -9.68
CA PRO A 698 8.64 1.74 -8.48
C PRO A 698 8.19 2.61 -7.28
N GLY A 699 8.95 2.51 -6.18
CA GLY A 699 8.62 3.18 -4.92
C GLY A 699 8.83 4.69 -4.93
N THR A 700 9.70 5.22 -5.78
CA THR A 700 9.92 6.66 -6.00
C THR A 700 10.34 6.90 -7.45
N MET A 701 10.05 8.07 -8.04
CA MET A 701 10.27 8.26 -9.48
C MET A 701 11.74 8.29 -9.89
N THR A 702 12.70 8.56 -9.00
CA THR A 702 14.15 8.35 -9.25
C THR A 702 14.52 6.90 -9.55
N ASP A 703 13.71 5.93 -9.14
CA ASP A 703 13.96 4.51 -9.41
C ASP A 703 13.50 4.12 -10.83
N LEU A 704 12.89 5.04 -11.60
CA LEU A 704 12.61 4.82 -13.03
C LEU A 704 13.91 4.88 -13.83
N ASP A 705 14.31 3.73 -14.34
CA ASP A 705 15.66 3.43 -14.81
C ASP A 705 15.72 3.19 -16.33
N HIS A 706 14.69 3.61 -17.07
CA HIS A 706 14.49 3.43 -18.51
C HIS A 706 13.81 4.67 -19.16
N ASP A 707 14.41 5.22 -20.22
CA ASP A 707 13.95 6.37 -21.03
C ASP A 707 13.06 7.40 -20.31
N THR A 708 13.54 7.88 -19.15
CA THR A 708 12.81 8.81 -18.28
C THR A 708 13.71 9.98 -17.90
N TRP A 709 13.22 11.21 -18.08
CA TRP A 709 13.91 12.47 -17.77
C TRP A 709 13.13 13.23 -16.71
N MET A 710 13.79 13.70 -15.66
CA MET A 710 13.11 14.27 -14.50
C MET A 710 13.93 15.34 -13.77
N LEU A 711 13.24 16.10 -12.93
CA LEU A 711 13.79 17.00 -11.93
C LEU A 711 13.40 16.44 -10.54
N SER A 712 14.38 16.31 -9.66
CA SER A 712 14.21 16.01 -8.22
C SER A 712 14.99 17.07 -7.44
N GLY A 713 14.33 17.77 -6.53
CA GLY A 713 14.83 19.02 -5.96
C GLY A 713 15.27 19.98 -7.08
N PHE A 714 16.58 20.26 -7.14
CA PHE A 714 17.25 21.10 -8.15
C PHE A 714 18.30 20.34 -8.99
N ALA A 715 18.14 19.02 -9.09
CA ALA A 715 18.96 18.12 -9.91
C ALA A 715 18.13 17.52 -11.05
N VAL A 716 18.59 17.71 -12.29
CA VAL A 716 18.02 17.06 -13.48
C VAL A 716 18.67 15.69 -13.63
N MET A 717 17.85 14.66 -13.78
CA MET A 717 18.22 13.26 -13.82
C MET A 717 17.65 12.59 -15.07
N LYS A 718 18.33 11.55 -15.56
CA LYS A 718 17.82 10.61 -16.58
C LYS A 718 18.05 9.19 -16.08
N ASP A 719 17.03 8.35 -16.16
CA ASP A 719 17.11 6.92 -15.80
C ASP A 719 17.71 6.68 -14.39
N GLY A 720 17.29 7.49 -13.41
CA GLY A 720 17.84 7.50 -12.04
C GLY A 720 19.24 8.10 -11.86
N VAL A 721 19.94 8.45 -12.95
CA VAL A 721 21.29 9.04 -12.91
C VAL A 721 21.22 10.56 -13.04
N MET A 722 21.89 11.29 -12.14
CA MET A 722 21.98 12.75 -12.21
C MET A 722 22.80 13.22 -13.42
N VAL A 723 22.21 14.07 -14.26
CA VAL A 723 22.80 14.64 -15.48
C VAL A 723 23.27 16.07 -15.26
N THR A 724 22.53 16.87 -14.48
CA THR A 724 22.85 18.28 -14.22
C THR A 724 22.40 18.67 -12.81
N HIS A 725 23.21 19.46 -12.10
CA HIS A 725 22.97 19.88 -10.72
C HIS A 725 23.02 21.40 -10.65
N GLY A 726 22.08 22.04 -9.94
CA GLY A 726 22.00 23.50 -9.92
C GLY A 726 21.03 24.08 -10.97
N TYR A 727 20.00 23.32 -11.32
CA TYR A 727 18.93 23.82 -12.20
C TYR A 727 18.16 24.97 -11.48
N PRO A 728 17.64 26.00 -12.19
CA PRO A 728 17.07 27.18 -11.54
C PRO A 728 15.81 26.89 -10.70
N LEU A 729 15.03 25.88 -11.11
CA LEU A 729 13.90 25.39 -10.32
C LEU A 729 14.39 24.39 -9.26
N ASP A 730 14.08 24.69 -8.00
CA ASP A 730 14.20 23.74 -6.90
C ASP A 730 12.82 23.29 -6.43
N LEU A 731 12.47 22.06 -6.77
CA LEU A 731 11.20 21.45 -6.39
C LEU A 731 11.05 21.31 -4.86
N ASP A 732 12.13 21.20 -4.10
CA ASP A 732 12.06 21.09 -2.63
C ASP A 732 11.69 22.41 -1.94
N LYS A 733 11.75 23.53 -2.66
CA LYS A 733 11.29 24.85 -2.19
C LYS A 733 9.84 25.19 -2.59
N THR A 734 9.15 24.28 -3.30
CA THR A 734 7.78 24.51 -3.77
C THR A 734 6.77 24.52 -2.62
N LYS A 735 5.67 25.25 -2.81
CA LYS A 735 4.62 25.50 -1.81
C LYS A 735 3.23 25.17 -2.38
N VAL A 736 2.26 24.98 -1.50
CA VAL A 736 0.84 24.88 -1.89
C VAL A 736 0.46 26.14 -2.67
N GLY A 737 -0.14 25.95 -3.85
CA GLY A 737 -0.48 27.01 -4.78
C GLY A 737 0.49 27.18 -5.96
N ASN A 738 1.75 26.70 -5.86
CA ASN A 738 2.66 26.74 -7.01
C ASN A 738 2.19 25.81 -8.14
N VAL A 739 2.36 26.26 -9.37
CA VAL A 739 2.08 25.50 -10.59
C VAL A 739 3.40 25.07 -11.23
N ILE A 740 3.67 23.77 -11.24
CA ILE A 740 4.80 23.17 -11.95
C ILE A 740 4.36 22.77 -13.34
N GLY A 741 5.06 23.26 -14.35
CA GLY A 741 4.83 22.94 -15.75
C GLY A 741 5.98 22.14 -16.38
N LEU A 742 5.64 21.29 -17.35
CA LEU A 742 6.57 20.54 -18.19
C LEU A 742 6.22 20.77 -19.67
N ARG A 743 7.22 21.12 -20.48
CA ARG A 743 7.06 21.32 -21.92
C ARG A 743 8.18 20.66 -22.70
N ARG A 744 7.82 19.89 -23.73
CA ARG A 744 8.75 19.38 -24.75
C ARG A 744 8.73 20.32 -25.95
N HIS A 745 9.88 20.90 -26.27
CA HIS A 745 10.02 21.83 -27.39
C HIS A 745 10.31 21.11 -28.72
N ASP A 746 10.18 21.87 -29.81
CA ASP A 746 10.34 21.39 -31.19
C ASP A 746 11.77 20.94 -31.52
N ASP A 747 12.77 21.50 -30.86
CA ASP A 747 14.18 21.17 -30.97
C ASP A 747 14.61 19.97 -30.09
N THR A 748 13.63 19.32 -29.45
CA THR A 748 13.76 18.20 -28.50
C THR A 748 14.26 18.52 -27.10
N SER A 749 14.27 19.80 -26.66
CA SER A 749 14.50 20.13 -25.26
C SER A 749 13.29 19.83 -24.35
N LEU A 750 13.57 19.60 -23.07
CA LEU A 750 12.62 19.63 -21.95
C LEU A 750 12.86 20.90 -21.14
N HIS A 751 11.81 21.67 -20.91
CA HIS A 751 11.81 22.82 -20.02
C HIS A 751 10.80 22.60 -18.89
N PHE A 752 11.20 22.99 -17.67
CA PHE A 752 10.28 23.13 -16.55
C PHE A 752 9.84 24.58 -16.41
N TYR A 753 8.64 24.76 -15.86
CA TYR A 753 8.03 26.06 -15.62
C TYR A 753 7.58 26.14 -14.17
N LEU A 754 7.74 27.30 -13.54
CA LEU A 754 7.18 27.60 -12.23
C LEU A 754 6.25 28.80 -12.37
N ASP A 755 4.98 28.63 -12.01
CA ASP A 755 3.93 29.66 -12.09
C ASP A 755 3.83 30.32 -13.49
N GLY A 756 4.10 29.51 -14.53
CA GLY A 756 4.12 29.93 -15.93
C GLY A 756 5.46 30.50 -16.44
N VAL A 757 6.44 30.73 -15.56
CA VAL A 757 7.77 31.24 -15.93
C VAL A 757 8.71 30.10 -16.31
N ASP A 758 9.25 30.15 -17.53
CA ASP A 758 10.24 29.21 -18.07
C ASP A 758 11.53 29.22 -17.25
N GLN A 759 11.98 28.04 -16.79
CA GLN A 759 13.18 27.87 -15.95
C GLN A 759 14.41 27.44 -16.76
N GLY A 760 14.30 27.39 -18.09
CA GLY A 760 15.37 27.07 -19.03
C GLY A 760 15.47 25.59 -19.40
N GLU A 761 16.37 25.28 -20.33
CA GLU A 761 16.62 23.93 -20.81
C GLU A 761 17.14 23.04 -19.67
N ALA A 762 16.39 21.99 -19.34
CA ALA A 762 16.81 20.98 -18.35
C ALA A 762 17.64 19.87 -19.02
N CYS A 763 17.20 19.40 -20.19
CA CYS A 763 17.87 18.38 -20.99
C CYS A 763 17.35 18.39 -22.44
N ARG A 764 18.02 17.66 -23.33
CA ARG A 764 17.75 17.60 -24.77
C ARG A 764 17.73 16.18 -25.33
N GLY A 765 17.19 16.02 -26.54
CA GLY A 765 17.15 14.74 -27.25
C GLY A 765 15.89 13.90 -26.96
N LEU A 766 14.83 14.51 -26.42
CA LEU A 766 13.62 13.78 -26.03
C LEU A 766 12.92 13.12 -27.24
N PRO A 767 12.50 11.84 -27.14
CA PRO A 767 11.69 11.14 -28.15
C PRO A 767 10.42 11.90 -28.56
N PRO A 768 9.85 11.67 -29.75
CA PRO A 768 8.66 12.41 -30.22
C PRO A 768 7.40 12.20 -29.39
N SER A 769 7.27 11.06 -28.72
CA SER A 769 6.16 10.70 -27.83
C SER A 769 6.70 10.51 -26.43
N VAL A 770 6.34 11.40 -25.51
CA VAL A 770 6.67 11.28 -24.08
C VAL A 770 5.46 11.62 -23.21
N TYR A 771 5.31 10.90 -22.10
CA TYR A 771 4.22 11.00 -21.15
C TYR A 771 4.73 11.72 -19.90
N PRO A 772 4.13 12.87 -19.50
CA PRO A 772 4.37 13.46 -18.19
C PRO A 772 4.11 12.49 -17.04
N VAL A 773 5.06 12.51 -16.10
CA VAL A 773 5.09 11.74 -14.85
C VAL A 773 5.32 12.71 -13.69
N ILE A 774 4.62 12.51 -12.58
CA ILE A 774 4.78 13.28 -11.33
C ILE A 774 4.87 12.28 -10.19
N ASP A 775 5.76 12.48 -9.22
CA ASP A 775 5.71 11.76 -7.94
C ASP A 775 5.20 12.65 -6.82
N LEU A 776 4.22 12.14 -6.08
CA LEU A 776 3.83 12.67 -4.78
C LEU A 776 4.78 12.10 -3.73
N TYR A 777 6.07 12.42 -3.86
CA TYR A 777 7.12 12.05 -2.91
C TYR A 777 7.05 12.91 -1.62
N GLY A 778 7.89 12.60 -0.63
CA GLY A 778 8.23 13.45 0.52
C GLY A 778 7.07 14.28 1.08
N GLN A 779 7.19 15.60 0.99
CA GLN A 779 6.19 16.54 1.47
C GLN A 779 4.96 16.69 0.55
N CYS A 780 5.05 16.47 -0.77
CA CYS A 780 3.92 16.69 -1.67
C CYS A 780 2.84 15.61 -1.52
N ALA A 781 1.64 16.02 -1.14
CA ALA A 781 0.53 15.12 -0.82
C ALA A 781 -0.61 15.14 -1.84
N GLN A 782 -0.72 16.18 -2.68
CA GLN A 782 -1.78 16.28 -3.68
C GLN A 782 -1.45 17.32 -4.78
N VAL A 783 -1.73 16.98 -6.04
CA VAL A 783 -1.66 17.89 -7.19
C VAL A 783 -2.87 17.75 -8.13
N SER A 784 -3.23 18.82 -8.84
CA SER A 784 -4.25 18.81 -9.90
C SER A 784 -3.70 19.32 -11.23
N ILE A 785 -4.08 18.68 -12.33
CA ILE A 785 -3.77 19.10 -13.70
C ILE A 785 -4.51 20.41 -14.01
N VAL A 786 -3.74 21.48 -14.24
CA VAL A 786 -4.25 22.78 -14.64
C VAL A 786 -4.75 22.68 -16.08
N SER A 787 -6.04 22.88 -16.26
CA SER A 787 -6.70 22.73 -17.55
C SER A 787 -6.70 24.07 -18.29
N ASN A 788 -5.75 24.27 -19.22
CA ASN A 788 -5.65 25.49 -20.02
C ASN A 788 -6.87 25.69 -20.93
N ALA A 789 -7.86 26.42 -20.42
CA ALA A 789 -9.07 26.80 -21.16
C ALA A 789 -8.90 28.09 -21.99
N GLU A 790 -7.67 28.55 -22.22
CA GLU A 790 -7.38 29.82 -22.91
C GLU A 790 -6.05 29.76 -23.71
N SER A 791 -6.06 29.14 -24.91
CA SER A 791 -4.93 29.18 -25.86
C SER A 791 -5.34 28.96 -27.32
N LEU A 792 -6.29 29.75 -27.83
CA LEU A 792 -6.67 29.81 -29.26
C LEU A 792 -6.87 31.25 -29.76
N ALA A 793 -5.82 32.06 -29.68
CA ALA A 793 -5.67 33.30 -30.45
C ALA A 793 -4.19 33.64 -30.61
N GLU A 794 -3.60 33.32 -31.77
CA GLU A 794 -2.32 33.90 -32.18
C GLU A 794 -2.57 35.33 -32.69
N THR A 795 -1.71 36.31 -32.37
CA THR A 795 -1.21 37.25 -33.37
C THR A 795 -0.02 38.06 -32.85
N GLU A 796 0.97 38.23 -33.72
CA GLU A 796 1.97 39.28 -33.64
C GLU A 796 1.33 40.59 -34.14
N ASP A 797 1.49 41.73 -33.46
CA ASP A 797 2.22 42.89 -34.02
C ASP A 797 2.30 44.15 -33.11
N SER A 798 3.52 44.62 -32.92
CA SER A 798 4.02 45.98 -33.18
C SER A 798 3.12 47.24 -33.01
N VAL A 799 3.43 47.99 -31.93
CA VAL A 799 3.59 49.47 -31.84
C VAL A 799 2.47 50.42 -32.35
N ILE A 800 1.93 51.28 -31.47
CA ILE A 800 1.90 52.77 -31.61
C ILE A 800 1.30 53.48 -30.36
N SER A 801 1.58 54.77 -30.22
CA SER A 801 1.43 55.59 -29.01
C SER A 801 0.15 56.42 -28.88
N SER A 802 -0.28 56.66 -27.62
CA SER A 802 -0.73 57.94 -27.02
C SER A 802 -1.85 58.78 -27.68
N ILE A 803 -2.84 59.25 -26.89
CA ILE A 803 -3.12 60.70 -26.61
C ILE A 803 -4.36 60.94 -25.71
N CYS A 804 -4.20 61.86 -24.74
CA CYS A 804 -5.17 62.71 -23.99
C CYS A 804 -6.49 62.20 -23.37
N ALA A 805 -6.70 62.65 -22.11
CA ALA A 805 -8.02 62.92 -21.50
C ALA A 805 -8.41 64.42 -21.64
N PRO A 806 -9.64 64.82 -21.26
CA PRO A 806 -9.84 65.81 -20.18
C PRO A 806 -10.90 65.33 -19.15
N GLN A 807 -10.74 65.49 -17.82
CA GLN A 807 -10.78 66.70 -16.96
C GLN A 807 -12.17 67.35 -16.73
N VAL A 808 -12.59 67.41 -15.44
CA VAL A 808 -13.23 68.48 -14.62
C VAL A 808 -13.11 67.96 -13.16
N GLU A 809 -12.30 68.51 -12.23
CA GLU A 809 -12.52 69.69 -11.34
C GLU A 809 -13.70 69.51 -10.35
N HIS A 810 -13.71 69.93 -9.07
CA HIS A 810 -12.92 70.81 -8.16
C HIS A 810 -13.11 70.29 -6.69
N ALA A 811 -12.47 70.74 -5.59
CA ALA A 811 -11.21 71.47 -5.29
C ALA A 811 -11.01 71.56 -3.74
N GLU A 812 -9.77 71.83 -3.28
CA GLU A 812 -9.36 72.61 -2.06
C GLU A 812 -9.82 72.23 -0.61
N ALA A 813 -9.05 72.45 0.48
CA ALA A 813 -7.61 72.75 0.66
C ALA A 813 -7.14 72.67 2.17
N GLU A 814 -5.81 72.72 2.36
CA GLU A 814 -5.04 73.11 3.58
C GLU A 814 -4.85 72.11 4.76
N SER A 815 -3.68 72.04 5.45
CA SER A 815 -2.30 72.44 5.09
C SER A 815 -1.24 71.90 6.10
N SER A 816 -0.08 71.42 5.60
CA SER A 816 1.23 71.27 6.31
C SER A 816 1.34 70.22 7.46
N ARG A 817 2.48 69.53 7.70
CA ARG A 817 3.79 69.39 7.00
C ARG A 817 4.58 68.19 7.59
N ILE A 818 5.24 67.38 6.73
CA ILE A 818 6.62 66.82 6.88
C ILE A 818 6.90 65.95 8.15
N LEU A 819 7.36 64.68 8.08
CA LEU A 819 7.93 63.89 6.98
C LEU A 819 7.80 62.35 7.22
N ASP A 820 7.70 61.60 6.12
CA ASP A 820 8.21 60.23 5.85
C ASP A 820 7.52 58.92 6.35
N GLN A 821 7.48 57.99 5.39
CA GLN A 821 7.49 56.50 5.44
C GLN A 821 6.20 55.65 5.48
N SER A 822 6.22 54.67 4.56
CA SER A 822 5.35 53.49 4.36
C SER A 822 3.88 53.71 3.93
N GLU A 823 3.46 52.88 2.96
CA GLU A 823 2.12 52.88 2.37
C GLU A 823 1.15 52.00 3.17
N SER A 824 -0.14 52.34 3.15
CA SER A 824 -1.21 51.51 3.70
C SER A 824 -2.34 51.41 2.68
N THR A 825 -2.73 50.19 2.32
CA THR A 825 -3.89 49.89 1.48
C THR A 825 -4.83 48.92 2.18
N VAL A 826 -6.12 49.04 1.86
CA VAL A 826 -7.21 48.45 2.65
C VAL A 826 -7.33 46.94 2.41
N LEU A 827 -7.39 46.16 3.49
CA LEU A 827 -7.62 44.71 3.46
C LEU A 827 -9.06 44.36 3.01
N PRO A 828 -9.24 43.33 2.16
CA PRO A 828 -10.57 42.83 1.81
C PRO A 828 -11.18 42.01 2.96
N THR A 829 -12.44 42.29 3.31
CA THR A 829 -13.15 41.58 4.38
C THR A 829 -13.54 40.16 3.93
N GLN A 830 -13.05 39.12 4.61
CA GLN A 830 -13.49 37.75 4.35
C GLN A 830 -14.93 37.53 4.83
N LEU A 831 -15.78 37.03 3.92
CA LEU A 831 -17.17 36.67 4.20
C LEU A 831 -17.25 35.19 4.63
N TYR A 832 -17.24 34.95 5.94
CA TYR A 832 -17.61 33.65 6.50
C TYR A 832 -19.05 33.30 6.12
N LEU A 833 -19.27 32.09 5.59
CA LEU A 833 -20.59 31.60 5.17
C LEU A 833 -21.59 31.59 6.34
N HIS A 834 -21.13 31.08 7.48
CA HIS A 834 -21.92 30.97 8.70
C HIS A 834 -21.48 32.00 9.74
N LYS A 835 -22.42 32.36 10.62
CA LYS A 835 -22.17 33.21 11.79
C LYS A 835 -22.84 32.60 13.01
N TRP A 836 -22.35 32.94 14.20
CA TRP A 836 -23.06 32.69 15.46
C TRP A 836 -24.31 33.57 15.55
N HIS A 837 -25.33 33.07 16.25
CA HIS A 837 -26.54 33.81 16.57
C HIS A 837 -26.25 34.92 17.60
N GLU A 838 -26.98 36.05 17.54
CA GLU A 838 -26.77 37.20 18.44
C GLU A 838 -27.06 36.87 19.91
N VAL A 839 -27.84 35.83 20.16
CA VAL A 839 -28.21 35.34 21.50
C VAL A 839 -27.39 34.08 21.81
N PHE A 840 -26.37 34.22 22.67
CA PHE A 840 -25.47 33.18 23.15
C PHE A 840 -25.36 33.16 24.69
N GLY A 841 -24.76 32.11 25.24
CA GLY A 841 -24.66 31.86 26.67
C GLY A 841 -23.82 32.91 27.42
N LYS A 842 -24.18 33.21 28.67
CA LYS A 842 -23.60 34.31 29.48
C LYS A 842 -22.10 34.17 29.76
N ALA A 843 -21.52 32.98 29.60
CA ALA A 843 -20.08 32.74 29.74
C ALA A 843 -19.28 33.06 28.47
N ILE A 844 -19.94 33.30 27.33
CA ILE A 844 -19.33 33.42 26.01
C ILE A 844 -19.16 34.89 25.59
N LYS A 845 -18.05 35.16 24.90
CA LYS A 845 -17.83 36.37 24.09
C LYS A 845 -17.60 35.94 22.65
N VAL A 846 -18.35 36.52 21.71
CA VAL A 846 -18.17 36.34 20.26
C VAL A 846 -17.60 37.63 19.68
N ASP A 847 -16.61 37.53 18.79
CA ASP A 847 -16.06 38.68 18.05
C ASP A 847 -16.62 38.78 16.62
N GLU A 848 -16.36 39.91 15.97
CA GLU A 848 -16.84 40.21 14.61
C GLU A 848 -16.26 39.27 13.54
N THR A 849 -15.20 38.51 13.86
CA THR A 849 -14.59 37.51 12.98
C THR A 849 -15.20 36.10 13.15
N GLY A 850 -16.21 35.94 14.01
CA GLY A 850 -16.86 34.66 14.25
C GLY A 850 -16.08 33.73 15.19
N ARG A 851 -15.09 34.25 15.91
CA ARG A 851 -14.44 33.53 17.02
C ARG A 851 -15.30 33.66 18.27
N ALA A 852 -15.46 32.56 19.00
CA ALA A 852 -16.21 32.51 20.24
C ALA A 852 -15.34 31.95 21.36
N THR A 853 -15.30 32.64 22.49
CA THR A 853 -14.42 32.34 23.64
C THR A 853 -15.21 32.30 24.94
N ARG A 854 -14.82 31.43 25.87
CA ARG A 854 -15.45 31.28 27.19
C ARG A 854 -14.62 31.96 28.27
N SER A 855 -15.26 32.75 29.13
CA SER A 855 -14.63 33.29 30.35
C SER A 855 -14.20 32.14 31.27
N ALA A 856 -12.97 32.22 31.79
CA ALA A 856 -12.43 31.25 32.74
C ALA A 856 -13.20 31.28 34.08
N ASP A 857 -13.75 32.44 34.44
CA ASP A 857 -14.46 32.72 35.69
C ASP A 857 -15.86 32.10 35.77
N ILE A 858 -16.42 31.69 34.62
CA ILE A 858 -17.78 31.15 34.50
C ILE A 858 -17.73 29.73 33.92
N PRO A 859 -17.90 28.67 34.74
CA PRO A 859 -17.71 27.28 34.32
C PRO A 859 -18.93 26.63 33.62
N SER A 860 -20.02 27.37 33.39
CA SER A 860 -21.28 26.85 32.84
C SER A 860 -22.04 27.90 32.02
N GLY A 861 -23.02 27.48 31.20
CA GLY A 861 -23.73 28.40 30.31
C GLY A 861 -22.88 28.86 29.13
N GLY A 862 -22.04 27.96 28.59
CA GLY A 862 -21.15 28.19 27.45
C GLY A 862 -21.78 27.91 26.08
N LEU A 863 -23.10 28.14 25.94
CA LEU A 863 -23.86 27.78 24.74
C LEU A 863 -23.67 28.75 23.58
N LEU A 864 -23.57 28.20 22.37
CA LEU A 864 -23.50 28.86 21.08
C LEU A 864 -24.47 28.21 20.11
N PHE A 865 -25.08 29.02 19.24
CA PHE A 865 -26.02 28.57 18.21
C PHE A 865 -25.66 29.20 16.86
N SER A 866 -25.88 28.50 15.75
CA SER A 866 -25.77 29.11 14.42
C SER A 866 -26.84 30.19 14.20
N SER A 867 -26.52 31.26 13.48
CA SER A 867 -27.47 32.33 13.13
C SER A 867 -28.57 31.88 12.16
N MET A 868 -28.25 30.88 11.32
CA MET A 868 -29.13 30.29 10.32
C MET A 868 -29.21 28.77 10.52
N PRO A 869 -30.30 28.10 10.10
CA PRO A 869 -30.35 26.65 10.08
C PRO A 869 -29.46 26.11 8.95
N LEU A 870 -28.93 24.89 9.16
CA LEU A 870 -28.18 24.15 8.14
C LEU A 870 -28.99 24.00 6.84
N VAL A 871 -28.39 24.35 5.71
CA VAL A 871 -28.93 24.00 4.39
C VAL A 871 -28.56 22.55 4.04
N ASP A 872 -29.41 21.85 3.29
CA ASP A 872 -29.12 20.50 2.82
C ASP A 872 -27.91 20.52 1.86
N SER A 873 -26.96 19.61 2.10
CA SER A 873 -25.62 19.52 1.51
C SER A 873 -24.57 20.54 1.99
N GLU A 874 -24.90 21.48 2.88
CA GLU A 874 -23.95 22.46 3.44
C GLU A 874 -23.16 21.88 4.63
N LEU A 875 -21.88 22.26 4.78
CA LEU A 875 -21.02 21.85 5.90
C LEU A 875 -20.78 23.03 6.85
N PHE A 876 -21.30 22.95 8.07
CA PHE A 876 -20.93 23.86 9.15
C PHE A 876 -19.72 23.29 9.88
N GLU A 877 -18.55 23.88 9.64
CA GLU A 877 -17.28 23.53 10.29
C GLU A 877 -16.79 24.65 11.23
N ILE A 878 -16.33 24.22 12.41
CA ILE A 878 -15.59 25.01 13.40
C ILE A 878 -14.17 24.45 13.59
N CYS A 879 -13.25 25.32 13.99
CA CYS A 879 -11.90 24.98 14.43
C CYS A 879 -11.73 25.34 15.91
N LEU A 880 -11.06 24.51 16.70
CA LEU A 880 -10.66 24.86 18.06
C LEU A 880 -9.50 25.88 18.01
N ILE A 881 -9.56 26.93 18.83
CA ILE A 881 -8.52 27.97 18.91
C ILE A 881 -8.00 28.23 20.33
N GLY A 882 -8.68 27.74 21.36
CA GLY A 882 -8.30 27.96 22.75
C GLY A 882 -8.51 26.72 23.63
N TYR A 883 -7.49 26.35 24.39
CA TYR A 883 -7.45 25.15 25.23
C TYR A 883 -6.76 25.43 26.58
N THR A 884 -7.19 24.78 27.66
CA THR A 884 -6.61 24.85 29.00
C THR A 884 -6.48 23.46 29.63
N ARG A 885 -5.42 23.24 30.42
CA ARG A 885 -5.14 21.95 31.08
C ARG A 885 -5.81 21.79 32.45
N HIS A 886 -6.40 22.85 33.01
CA HIS A 886 -6.88 22.86 34.41
C HIS A 886 -8.30 22.32 34.62
N TRP A 887 -9.01 21.98 33.54
CA TRP A 887 -10.43 21.58 33.58
C TRP A 887 -10.65 20.29 32.78
N ALA A 888 -11.49 19.40 33.30
CA ALA A 888 -11.81 18.10 32.68
C ALA A 888 -13.00 18.18 31.71
N GLY A 889 -13.05 17.26 30.74
CA GLY A 889 -13.95 17.33 29.58
C GLY A 889 -13.45 18.31 28.52
N SER A 890 -14.03 18.31 27.32
CA SER A 890 -13.70 19.27 26.25
C SER A 890 -14.89 20.16 25.86
N LEU A 891 -15.81 19.65 25.04
CA LEU A 891 -16.97 20.40 24.53
C LEU A 891 -18.09 19.43 24.12
N VAL A 892 -19.29 19.96 23.84
CA VAL A 892 -20.38 19.24 23.16
C VAL A 892 -20.69 19.94 21.84
N PHE A 893 -20.90 19.16 20.78
CA PHE A 893 -21.13 19.65 19.42
C PHE A 893 -22.31 18.89 18.78
N GLY A 894 -23.27 19.62 18.20
CA GLY A 894 -24.49 19.00 17.70
C GLY A 894 -25.41 19.93 16.92
N VAL A 895 -26.67 19.51 16.77
CA VAL A 895 -27.74 20.27 16.13
C VAL A 895 -29.03 20.22 16.95
N THR A 896 -29.85 21.27 16.86
CA THR A 896 -31.13 21.40 17.56
C THR A 896 -32.21 22.02 16.68
N SER A 897 -33.49 21.74 16.95
CA SER A 897 -34.62 22.51 16.42
C SER A 897 -35.04 23.68 17.31
N TYR A 898 -34.41 23.89 18.48
CA TYR A 898 -34.60 25.10 19.29
C TYR A 898 -34.06 26.33 18.54
N VAL A 899 -34.75 27.46 18.67
CA VAL A 899 -34.35 28.74 18.07
C VAL A 899 -34.25 29.78 19.20
N PRO A 900 -33.04 30.26 19.54
CA PRO A 900 -32.88 31.29 20.56
C PRO A 900 -33.66 32.56 20.20
N SER A 901 -34.57 32.99 21.07
CA SER A 901 -35.31 34.25 20.86
C SER A 901 -34.73 35.38 21.71
N SER A 902 -34.56 36.56 21.11
CA SER A 902 -34.17 37.79 21.82
C SER A 902 -35.24 38.29 22.81
N ALA A 903 -36.43 37.67 22.84
CA ALA A 903 -37.48 37.93 23.82
C ALA A 903 -37.46 36.98 25.04
N GLU A 904 -36.63 35.92 25.04
CA GLU A 904 -36.54 34.98 26.17
C GLU A 904 -35.56 35.46 27.24
N THR A 905 -36.01 35.54 28.50
CA THR A 905 -35.24 36.09 29.62
C THR A 905 -34.08 35.21 30.11
N SER A 906 -33.98 33.96 29.63
CA SER A 906 -32.88 33.05 29.94
C SER A 906 -32.80 31.91 28.93
N LEU A 907 -31.63 31.74 28.30
CA LEU A 907 -31.29 30.52 27.57
C LEU A 907 -31.27 29.28 28.49
N PRO A 908 -31.37 28.07 27.92
CA PRO A 908 -31.01 26.81 28.58
C PRO A 908 -29.59 26.87 29.19
N VAL A 909 -29.36 26.07 30.24
CA VAL A 909 -28.06 26.07 30.97
C VAL A 909 -26.99 25.19 30.32
N SER A 910 -27.40 24.21 29.51
CA SER A 910 -26.58 23.24 28.77
C SER A 910 -27.39 22.66 27.60
N VAL A 911 -26.75 21.92 26.69
CA VAL A 911 -27.40 21.25 25.55
C VAL A 911 -28.40 20.19 26.00
N ALA A 912 -28.09 19.45 27.07
CA ALA A 912 -29.00 18.49 27.70
C ALA A 912 -30.28 19.13 28.25
N ALA A 913 -30.27 20.43 28.57
CA ALA A 913 -31.44 21.17 29.05
C ALA A 913 -32.39 21.63 27.92
N ILE A 914 -32.05 21.40 26.64
CA ILE A 914 -32.88 21.77 25.49
C ILE A 914 -33.99 20.74 25.30
N ARG A 915 -35.25 21.19 25.31
CA ARG A 915 -36.43 20.31 25.20
C ARG A 915 -36.79 19.94 23.76
N ASP A 916 -36.43 20.80 22.81
CA ASP A 916 -36.57 20.57 21.38
C ASP A 916 -35.65 19.46 20.87
N VAL A 917 -35.95 18.89 19.69
CA VAL A 917 -35.19 17.77 19.11
C VAL A 917 -33.72 18.17 18.94
N THR A 918 -32.84 17.57 19.73
CA THR A 918 -31.44 17.99 19.87
C THR A 918 -30.52 16.77 19.85
N ARG A 919 -29.68 16.65 18.82
CA ARG A 919 -28.78 15.51 18.58
C ARG A 919 -27.33 15.97 18.54
N TYR A 920 -26.48 15.39 19.39
CA TYR A 920 -25.13 15.91 19.67
C TYR A 920 -24.15 14.80 20.03
N ILE A 921 -22.86 15.09 19.90
CA ILE A 921 -21.77 14.24 20.40
C ILE A 921 -21.35 14.78 21.78
N GLN A 922 -21.26 13.89 22.75
CA GLN A 922 -20.67 14.15 24.07
C GLN A 922 -19.67 13.06 24.41
N GLY A 923 -18.43 13.44 24.72
CA GLY A 923 -17.34 12.48 24.80
C GLY A 923 -17.19 11.73 23.47
N GLY A 924 -17.40 10.41 23.46
CA GLY A 924 -17.43 9.59 22.24
C GLY A 924 -18.80 9.03 21.88
N ASP A 925 -19.86 9.41 22.60
CA ASP A 925 -21.21 8.86 22.46
C ASP A 925 -22.12 9.84 21.70
N LEU A 926 -23.03 9.31 20.86
CA LEU A 926 -24.06 10.08 20.17
C LEU A 926 -25.32 10.13 21.03
N MET A 927 -25.72 11.35 21.39
CA MET A 927 -26.83 11.67 22.27
C MET A 927 -28.01 12.22 21.47
N GLN A 928 -29.23 12.01 21.96
CA GLN A 928 -30.42 12.73 21.55
C GLN A 928 -31.25 13.08 22.80
N ASN A 929 -31.43 14.38 23.07
CA ASN A 929 -32.20 14.87 24.22
C ASN A 929 -31.80 14.21 25.57
N ASP A 930 -30.49 14.15 25.83
CA ASP A 930 -29.83 13.49 26.99
C ASP A 930 -29.94 11.95 27.07
N GLU A 931 -30.56 11.28 26.10
CA GLU A 931 -30.52 9.83 25.96
C GLU A 931 -29.39 9.37 25.01
N ILE A 932 -28.68 8.29 25.35
CA ILE A 932 -27.62 7.70 24.50
C ILE A 932 -28.27 6.98 23.31
N LEU A 933 -28.21 7.58 22.12
CA LEU A 933 -28.72 6.99 20.89
C LEU A 933 -27.75 5.94 20.31
N LYS A 934 -26.43 6.16 20.41
CA LYS A 934 -25.40 5.21 19.98
C LYS A 934 -24.09 5.43 20.73
N SER A 935 -23.69 4.47 21.57
CA SER A 935 -22.40 4.54 22.28
C SER A 935 -21.21 4.22 21.38
N ARG A 936 -20.07 4.87 21.64
CA ARG A 936 -18.82 4.82 20.85
C ARG A 936 -19.09 5.12 19.38
N TYR A 937 -19.81 6.21 19.15
CA TYR A 937 -20.03 6.79 17.84
C TYR A 937 -18.72 7.30 17.22
N CYS A 938 -17.86 7.91 18.04
CA CYS A 938 -16.55 8.40 17.64
C CYS A 938 -15.52 8.28 18.78
N GLN A 939 -14.27 8.67 18.50
CA GLN A 939 -13.26 8.88 19.53
C GLN A 939 -13.64 10.11 20.40
N SER A 940 -13.35 10.09 21.71
CA SER A 940 -13.86 11.12 22.63
C SER A 940 -13.39 12.54 22.29
N LEU A 941 -14.25 13.56 22.28
CA LEU A 941 -13.85 14.94 21.99
C LEU A 941 -12.76 15.50 22.95
N ASP A 942 -12.46 14.82 24.06
CA ASP A 942 -11.43 15.20 25.05
C ASP A 942 -9.98 15.21 24.53
N TRP A 943 -9.67 14.54 23.41
CA TRP A 943 -8.32 14.59 22.82
C TRP A 943 -8.10 15.81 21.92
N LEU A 944 -9.16 16.53 21.52
CA LEU A 944 -9.07 17.66 20.58
C LEU A 944 -8.23 18.81 21.15
N ARG A 945 -7.42 19.44 20.31
CA ARG A 945 -6.54 20.57 20.65
C ARG A 945 -6.77 21.72 19.65
N PRO A 946 -6.23 22.92 19.89
CA PRO A 946 -6.30 24.01 18.92
C PRO A 946 -5.75 23.56 17.56
N GLY A 947 -6.43 23.93 16.48
CA GLY A 947 -6.17 23.44 15.12
C GLY A 947 -7.08 22.27 14.68
N ASN A 948 -7.58 21.44 15.60
CA ASN A 948 -8.55 20.39 15.24
C ASN A 948 -9.91 21.01 14.89
N ARG A 949 -10.64 20.33 14.00
CA ARG A 949 -11.92 20.79 13.45
C ARG A 949 -13.07 19.84 13.74
N LEU A 950 -14.25 20.42 13.92
CA LEU A 950 -15.52 19.70 14.04
C LEU A 950 -16.51 20.23 13.02
N GLY A 951 -17.12 19.32 12.27
CA GLY A 951 -18.07 19.63 11.21
C GLY A 951 -19.40 18.91 11.38
N VAL A 952 -20.49 19.52 10.92
CA VAL A 952 -21.79 18.85 10.76
C VAL A 952 -22.40 19.22 9.41
N LYS A 953 -22.90 18.20 8.71
CA LYS A 953 -23.58 18.33 7.40
C LYS A 953 -24.84 17.48 7.41
N ARG A 954 -25.90 18.02 6.81
CA ARG A 954 -27.14 17.30 6.53
C ARG A 954 -27.16 17.00 5.03
N TRP A 955 -27.40 15.76 4.63
CA TRP A 955 -27.44 15.40 3.20
C TRP A 955 -28.87 15.46 2.65
N HIS A 956 -28.99 15.50 1.32
CA HIS A 956 -30.27 15.56 0.61
C HIS A 956 -31.20 14.36 0.89
N ASP A 957 -30.66 13.24 1.39
CA ASP A 957 -31.43 12.06 1.84
C ASP A 957 -31.99 12.22 3.27
N SER A 958 -31.80 13.39 3.89
CA SER A 958 -32.14 13.71 5.28
C SER A 958 -31.36 12.92 6.35
N SER A 959 -30.22 12.32 5.99
CA SER A 959 -29.21 11.88 6.97
C SER A 959 -28.48 13.09 7.58
N LEU A 960 -28.08 12.96 8.85
CA LEU A 960 -27.14 13.88 9.50
C LEU A 960 -25.79 13.18 9.65
N HIS A 961 -24.70 13.86 9.31
CA HIS A 961 -23.32 13.37 9.42
C HIS A 961 -22.47 14.35 10.22
N PHE A 962 -21.59 13.82 11.06
CA PHE A 962 -20.61 14.59 11.84
C PHE A 962 -19.20 14.30 11.33
N TYR A 963 -18.30 15.28 11.46
CA TYR A 963 -16.95 15.25 10.92
C TYR A 963 -15.93 15.66 11.98
N ILE A 964 -14.77 15.00 12.00
CA ILE A 964 -13.59 15.44 12.76
C ILE A 964 -12.43 15.57 11.78
N ASP A 965 -11.78 16.73 11.73
CA ASP A 965 -10.66 17.01 10.81
C ASP A 965 -10.96 16.64 9.33
N GLY A 966 -12.21 16.88 8.89
CA GLY A 966 -12.71 16.54 7.56
C GLY A 966 -13.11 15.06 7.35
N ILE A 967 -12.89 14.17 8.32
CA ILE A 967 -13.24 12.75 8.24
C ILE A 967 -14.71 12.56 8.64
N ASP A 968 -15.51 11.98 7.75
CA ASP A 968 -16.91 11.60 7.98
C ASP A 968 -17.01 10.46 9.01
N LEU A 969 -17.74 10.69 10.11
CA LEU A 969 -17.99 9.69 11.17
C LEU A 969 -19.13 8.70 10.82
N GLY A 970 -19.70 8.83 9.63
CA GLY A 970 -20.88 8.10 9.18
C GLY A 970 -22.18 8.78 9.62
N SER A 971 -23.28 8.06 9.43
CA SER A 971 -24.61 8.60 9.74
C SER A 971 -24.86 8.65 11.24
N ALA A 972 -25.17 9.85 11.73
CA ALA A 972 -25.80 10.13 13.01
C ALA A 972 -27.32 9.88 12.97
N GLY A 973 -27.83 9.24 11.92
CA GLY A 973 -29.23 8.85 11.75
C GLY A 973 -30.07 9.87 10.99
N TYR A 974 -31.34 9.52 10.82
CA TYR A 974 -32.28 10.14 9.88
C TYR A 974 -33.44 10.84 10.63
N ASN A 975 -34.47 11.24 9.90
CA ASN A 975 -35.78 11.72 10.40
C ASN A 975 -35.74 12.95 11.33
N LEU A 976 -34.69 13.78 11.24
CA LEU A 976 -34.65 15.07 11.95
C LEU A 976 -35.49 16.14 11.24
N PRO A 977 -35.98 17.17 11.97
CA PRO A 977 -36.66 18.34 11.42
C PRO A 977 -35.91 19.00 10.24
N LYS A 978 -36.66 19.65 9.33
CA LYS A 978 -36.08 20.37 8.18
C LYS A 978 -35.38 21.69 8.50
N LYS A 979 -35.53 22.21 9.73
CA LYS A 979 -34.76 23.35 10.23
C LYS A 979 -34.00 22.89 11.47
N LEU A 980 -32.68 22.91 11.37
CA LEU A 980 -31.76 22.51 12.42
C LEU A 980 -30.67 23.57 12.52
N TYR A 981 -30.48 24.12 13.71
CA TYR A 981 -29.41 25.05 14.02
C TYR A 981 -28.26 24.26 14.65
N VAL A 982 -27.01 24.59 14.32
CA VAL A 982 -25.85 24.01 15.00
C VAL A 982 -25.82 24.54 16.42
N VAL A 983 -25.57 23.66 17.39
CA VAL A 983 -25.42 24.02 18.80
C VAL A 983 -24.09 23.50 19.33
N VAL A 984 -23.39 24.33 20.09
CA VAL A 984 -22.11 24.00 20.71
C VAL A 984 -22.12 24.43 22.16
N GLU A 985 -21.59 23.61 23.06
CA GLU A 985 -21.35 23.96 24.46
C GLU A 985 -19.86 23.93 24.76
N LEU A 986 -19.29 25.09 25.07
CA LEU A 986 -17.94 25.20 25.59
C LEU A 986 -17.98 25.00 27.11
N PHE A 987 -17.21 24.04 27.61
CA PHE A 987 -16.96 23.80 29.03
C PHE A 987 -15.53 23.28 29.19
N GLY A 988 -15.18 22.70 30.33
CA GLY A 988 -13.96 21.90 30.47
C GLY A 988 -12.69 22.57 29.94
N SER A 989 -11.87 21.78 29.26
CA SER A 989 -10.60 22.18 28.66
C SER A 989 -10.73 23.08 27.42
N THR A 990 -11.86 23.16 26.74
CA THR A 990 -12.00 23.97 25.52
C THR A 990 -12.57 25.36 25.84
N ILE A 991 -11.76 26.39 25.60
CA ILE A 991 -12.07 27.79 25.94
C ILE A 991 -12.24 28.71 24.73
N GLY A 992 -11.99 28.24 23.51
CA GLY A 992 -12.26 29.02 22.30
C GLY A 992 -12.37 28.20 21.02
N ILE A 993 -13.30 28.60 20.14
CA ILE A 993 -13.52 28.05 18.80
C ILE A 993 -13.69 29.18 17.76
N ALA A 994 -13.53 28.88 16.48
CA ALA A 994 -13.80 29.79 15.36
C ALA A 994 -14.64 29.07 14.30
N ILE A 995 -15.55 29.79 13.64
CA ILE A 995 -16.20 29.27 12.42
C ILE A 995 -15.18 29.29 11.28
N VAL A 996 -15.07 28.18 10.53
CA VAL A 996 -14.17 28.05 9.36
C VAL A 996 -14.91 27.53 8.11
N SER A 997 -16.24 27.60 8.14
CA SER A 997 -17.13 27.13 7.07
C SER A 997 -16.96 27.93 5.76
N LYS A 998 -16.78 27.23 4.63
CA LYS A 998 -16.63 27.82 3.29
C LYS A 998 -17.90 27.63 2.46
N GLY A 999 -18.31 28.68 1.73
CA GLY A 999 -19.50 28.66 0.88
C GLY A 999 -19.23 28.18 -0.54
N GLU A 1000 -20.16 27.38 -1.08
CA GLU A 1000 -20.20 27.06 -2.51
C GLU A 1000 -20.84 28.22 -3.29
N ALA A 1001 -20.01 29.15 -3.76
CA ALA A 1001 -20.39 30.07 -4.83
C ALA A 1001 -19.96 29.48 -6.19
N GLY A 1002 -20.80 29.64 -7.23
CA GLY A 1002 -20.54 29.01 -8.52
C GLY A 1002 -19.46 29.73 -9.36
N ARG A 1003 -18.61 28.92 -10.01
CA ARG A 1003 -17.47 29.31 -10.89
C ARG A 1003 -16.31 30.06 -10.21
N GLY A 1004 -15.18 29.37 -10.14
CA GLY A 1004 -13.85 29.99 -10.19
C GLY A 1004 -13.20 30.31 -8.85
N ASP A 1005 -11.87 30.35 -8.93
CA ASP A 1005 -10.90 30.93 -8.01
C ASP A 1005 -10.75 30.39 -6.58
N ALA A 1006 -9.55 30.63 -6.05
CA ALA A 1006 -8.99 29.96 -4.89
C ALA A 1006 -9.31 30.69 -3.56
N PRO A 1007 -9.23 30.01 -2.41
CA PRO A 1007 -9.22 30.68 -1.13
C PRO A 1007 -7.94 31.53 -0.98
N LEU A 1008 -8.10 32.85 -1.01
CA LEU A 1008 -7.05 33.83 -0.72
C LEU A 1008 -6.33 33.54 0.61
N ALA A 1009 -5.04 33.85 0.67
CA ALA A 1009 -4.26 33.82 1.90
C ALA A 1009 -4.82 34.78 2.96
N LEU A 1010 -4.57 34.46 4.23
CA LEU A 1010 -4.66 35.39 5.36
C LEU A 1010 -3.25 35.78 5.82
N PRO A 1011 -3.07 37.00 6.35
CA PRO A 1011 -1.75 37.51 6.74
C PRO A 1011 -1.23 36.87 8.03
N ASP A 1012 0.07 37.02 8.24
CA ASP A 1012 0.79 36.53 9.42
C ASP A 1012 0.22 37.10 10.73
N ILE A 1013 0.10 36.23 11.74
CA ILE A 1013 -0.18 36.61 13.12
C ILE A 1013 1.00 36.16 13.98
N GLU A 1014 2.12 36.88 13.86
CA GLU A 1014 3.16 36.85 14.88
C GLU A 1014 2.71 37.59 16.16
N SER A 1015 3.45 37.39 17.25
CA SER A 1015 3.30 38.09 18.54
C SER A 1015 2.02 37.82 19.34
N ALA A 1016 1.97 36.66 20.01
CA ALA A 1016 1.17 36.49 21.24
C ALA A 1016 1.65 35.36 22.14
N TYR A 1017 2.05 34.21 21.57
CA TYR A 1017 2.18 32.96 22.33
C TYR A 1017 3.56 32.70 22.96
N ASP A 1018 4.65 33.20 22.36
CA ASP A 1018 6.01 32.88 22.81
C ASP A 1018 6.31 33.40 24.23
N ARG A 1019 5.74 34.57 24.57
CA ARG A 1019 5.91 35.22 25.88
C ARG A 1019 5.34 34.45 27.07
N ALA A 1020 4.50 33.43 26.84
CA ALA A 1020 3.96 32.57 27.91
C ALA A 1020 4.83 31.33 28.18
N THR A 1021 5.89 31.11 27.38
CA THR A 1021 6.80 29.96 27.49
C THR A 1021 8.24 30.36 27.83
N GLU A 1022 8.60 31.64 27.72
CA GLU A 1022 9.93 32.14 28.09
C GLU A 1022 10.11 32.32 29.61
N GLU A 1023 9.07 32.72 30.36
CA GLU A 1023 9.18 32.96 31.81
C GLU A 1023 9.51 31.67 32.61
N ASP A 1024 8.86 30.54 32.31
CA ASP A 1024 9.17 29.22 32.91
C ASP A 1024 10.59 28.73 32.55
N ALA A 1025 11.11 29.12 31.38
CA ALA A 1025 12.43 28.71 30.89
C ALA A 1025 13.58 29.48 31.59
N GLU A 1026 13.37 30.74 31.96
CA GLU A 1026 14.37 31.51 32.69
C GLU A 1026 14.50 31.14 34.17
N GLU A 1027 13.46 30.59 34.81
CA GLU A 1027 13.60 30.09 36.20
C GLU A 1027 14.41 28.78 36.24
N SER A 1028 14.29 27.95 35.21
CA SER A 1028 15.09 26.72 35.07
C SER A 1028 16.59 27.02 34.88
N LYS A 1029 16.95 27.93 33.96
CA LYS A 1029 18.36 28.29 33.70
C LYS A 1029 19.07 28.91 34.91
N ARG A 1030 18.36 29.71 35.71
CA ARG A 1030 18.92 30.36 36.91
C ARG A 1030 19.42 29.38 37.98
N ASN A 1031 19.04 28.10 37.92
CA ASN A 1031 19.53 27.07 38.83
C ASN A 1031 20.78 26.32 38.32
N GLU A 1032 21.09 26.33 37.01
CA GLU A 1032 22.28 25.64 36.47
C GLU A 1032 23.56 26.50 36.48
N ASP A 1033 23.43 27.83 36.45
CA ASP A 1033 24.57 28.76 36.49
C ASP A 1033 25.13 28.99 37.92
N LEU A 1034 24.48 28.43 38.94
CA LEU A 1034 24.90 28.53 40.35
C LEU A 1034 25.87 27.43 40.80
N ASP A 1035 26.06 26.37 40.00
CA ASP A 1035 26.87 25.19 40.33
C ASP A 1035 28.15 25.07 39.46
N LYS A 1036 28.51 26.14 38.74
CA LYS A 1036 29.67 26.19 37.82
C LYS A 1036 30.74 27.24 38.20
N SER A 1037 30.63 27.87 39.37
CA SER A 1037 31.54 28.92 39.82
C SER A 1037 32.50 28.48 40.94
N ILE A 1038 33.17 27.33 40.77
CA ILE A 1038 34.29 26.91 41.64
C ILE A 1038 35.49 26.48 40.76
N GLU A 1039 36.54 27.30 40.85
CA GLU A 1039 37.96 26.98 40.58
C GLU A 1039 38.38 26.58 39.14
N ASP A 1040 38.55 27.61 38.28
CA ASP A 1040 39.72 27.65 37.38
C ASP A 1040 41.00 27.85 38.21
N GLY A 1041 42.08 27.11 37.92
CA GLY A 1041 43.34 27.19 38.67
C GLY A 1041 44.49 26.37 38.08
N GLU A 1042 45.16 26.90 37.05
CA GLU A 1042 46.31 26.26 36.40
C GLU A 1042 47.66 26.42 37.14
N LEU A 1043 48.62 25.56 36.73
CA LEU A 1043 50.09 25.71 36.72
C LEU A 1043 50.97 25.27 37.93
N LEU A 1044 52.00 24.49 37.53
CA LEU A 1044 53.40 24.38 38.04
C LEU A 1044 53.84 23.27 39.04
N SER A 1045 54.39 22.21 38.43
CA SER A 1045 55.79 21.72 38.57
C SER A 1045 56.35 21.03 39.83
N GLU A 1046 56.91 19.82 39.57
CA GLU A 1046 58.19 19.26 40.06
C GLU A 1046 58.36 18.60 41.46
N ILE A 1047 58.52 17.25 41.40
CA ILE A 1047 59.65 16.43 41.92
C ILE A 1047 60.09 16.55 43.40
N HIS A 1048 59.98 15.44 44.17
CA HIS A 1048 61.16 14.75 44.75
C HIS A 1048 60.91 13.34 45.32
N ASP A 1049 62.02 12.64 45.60
CA ASP A 1049 62.18 11.19 45.83
C ASP A 1049 62.28 10.74 47.32
N LEU A 1050 62.51 9.42 47.51
CA LEU A 1050 62.99 8.69 48.72
C LEU A 1050 61.90 8.36 49.78
N GLU A 1051 61.62 7.08 50.09
CA GLU A 1051 62.40 6.05 50.85
C GLU A 1051 62.47 6.32 52.38
N VAL A 1052 62.48 5.34 53.32
CA VAL A 1052 62.64 3.86 53.32
C VAL A 1052 61.96 3.29 54.62
N ASN A 1053 61.62 2.03 54.91
CA ASN A 1053 61.62 0.68 54.28
C ASN A 1053 60.24 0.01 54.65
N HIS A 1054 59.92 -1.22 55.13
CA HIS A 1054 60.46 -2.57 55.42
C HIS A 1054 59.23 -3.54 55.56
N ILE A 1055 59.23 -4.88 55.68
CA ILE A 1055 60.19 -5.96 56.06
C ILE A 1055 60.04 -7.18 55.08
N CYS A 1056 60.98 -8.12 55.16
CA CYS A 1056 61.16 -9.43 54.48
C CYS A 1056 59.97 -10.42 54.29
N PHE A 1057 59.91 -11.02 53.08
CA PHE A 1057 60.10 -12.47 52.70
C PHE A 1057 59.76 -13.65 53.65
N PRO A 1058 59.62 -14.92 53.15
CA PRO A 1058 59.28 -15.46 51.79
C PRO A 1058 58.03 -16.41 51.90
N SER A 1059 57.76 -17.55 51.23
CA SER A 1059 58.20 -18.40 50.05
C SER A 1059 56.93 -19.22 49.61
N ASP A 1060 56.80 -20.26 48.75
CA ASP A 1060 57.53 -21.14 47.78
C ASP A 1060 56.40 -21.62 46.77
N LEU A 1061 56.53 -22.12 45.53
CA LEU A 1061 57.52 -22.85 44.68
C LEU A 1061 57.29 -24.38 44.48
N ASN A 1062 56.87 -24.74 43.25
CA ASN A 1062 57.23 -25.92 42.43
C ASN A 1062 56.64 -27.36 42.63
N PHE A 1063 55.84 -27.79 41.63
CA PHE A 1063 55.98 -29.06 40.83
C PHE A 1063 55.77 -30.47 41.49
N PRO A 1064 55.72 -31.62 40.74
CA PRO A 1064 55.35 -31.87 39.33
C PRO A 1064 54.53 -33.18 39.01
N PHE A 1065 54.13 -33.33 37.71
CA PHE A 1065 54.21 -34.55 36.85
C PHE A 1065 53.19 -35.74 36.86
N TYR A 1066 53.04 -36.31 35.64
CA TYR A 1066 52.67 -37.68 35.21
C TYR A 1066 51.18 -38.16 35.04
N LEU A 1067 50.71 -38.09 33.78
CA LEU A 1067 50.25 -39.19 32.89
C LEU A 1067 49.03 -40.12 33.22
N LYS A 1068 48.22 -40.37 32.16
CA LYS A 1068 47.35 -41.57 31.89
C LYS A 1068 46.07 -41.72 32.77
N GLU A 1069 44.99 -42.41 32.37
CA GLU A 1069 44.65 -43.13 31.13
C GLU A 1069 43.11 -43.21 30.86
N ILE A 1070 42.73 -43.16 29.58
CA ILE A 1070 41.54 -43.73 28.88
C ILE A 1070 40.46 -44.46 29.70
N ASN A 1071 39.16 -44.09 29.55
CA ASN A 1071 38.11 -44.98 28.99
C ASN A 1071 36.71 -44.34 28.81
N LYS A 1072 36.05 -44.75 27.71
CA LYS A 1072 34.63 -44.55 27.31
C LYS A 1072 34.13 -43.12 27.12
#